data_AF-A0AAW2IC89-F1
#
_entry.id   AF-A0AAW2IC89-F1
#
_cell.length_a   1.000
_cell.length_b   1.000
_cell.length_c   1.000
_cell.angle_alpha   90.00
_cell.angle_beta   90.00
_cell.angle_gamma   90.00
#
_symmetry.space_group_name_H-M   'P 1'
#
loop_
_entity.id
_entity.type
_entity.pdbx_description
1 polymer ?
#
loop_
_entity_poly.entity_id
_entity_poly.type
_entity_poly.pdbx_seq_one_letter_code
_entity_poly.pdbx_strand_id
1 'polypeptide(L)'
;MEKSASDNLNAAGRPRRSPRTGPSETLLKIKKSMKQKAEQLKSPDFVKDDYEVVQSTRNFLKGTTGIVYDEEFSKHYCLWDQNYPECPDRNDYIIKRCKDLGLLKLCTRIPARAATEDEILELHSQELLDILKSTDGEENFDYLEELSSKFDSVHINSGTYRCALYAAGSAIDLIDAVCTDKVQNGMAIIRPPGHHAMENEFCGYCFFNNAALAANYAMKKIGLDRVLLVDWDVHHGQGTQRMFYDEPRIIYFSIHRYENGKFWPELRESDFDYVGEKSARGFNFNVPINTTGASDSDYLSIFQQILIPMAYKYDPELIIVSAGYDAAIGCPEGEMNVSPACFAHLTAHLMSLARGKVAVLLEGGYCIDSLAEGAALTLRTLIGAPAPALHNLGHPMDSVVDSILNVVYAHRPYWHCFQLQESFSVSENPDTKNEKKAITYFSDANRYIPKVKFEGVLEKVKPAAYETRNCYPVLKPEDALKAEEKLEYLKSITELSYPVDRVAIAYNEDMVVHRSPVLVDHPEKPERILAIYDKYEEFGIINRCVMLPKRLAAKKEILLAHKESYVMEIEKTANLSQDELNTMSNTYESVYLHQKTYECALMAAGSLIQVVDRVINRAVRSGVAIVRPPGHHAESNAACGFCIFNNVAIAAKHALAQGLKRILIVDWDVHHGNGTQRMFEADKRVLYISLHRYNKGKFFPSSTDGNYDKVGIEEGVGFNVNIPWNKPGGGLTDGDYIAAFQAVILPIAYQFDPELVLVSAGFDACINDPIGSCKLTPEMYGHMTYWLSTLANGRIVLSLEGGYNITSTAFAMTQCIKALLGDPLPPLTSVLTPCPSALETLRAVLATQEKYWSCLKFNKLLPEEDVLTVKVPKVTSPVPEKEPEKEEEKEVEKEEEKEVESEIVENTEDVNEAVEANPRPEDANGNGRRSNQRRVPLRNTDADNASSPPGRPTLVEFLSENMQRLLNEEMFAVVPLPGCPHLAEVQAVPSSGINVTTPCADCETTQENWICLVCYTVHCGRYVNEHMVEHNAATRHPLTLSFTDLSVWCYVCEAYIDNMVLYPAKNAVHRSKFGSDLEWSYGERQVYA
;
A
#
# COMPACT_ATOMS: atom_id res chain seq x y z
N MET A 1 67.02 -20.43 22.33
CA MET A 1 66.84 -20.97 23.68
C MET A 1 65.44 -21.56 23.70
N GLU A 2 65.30 -22.89 23.56
CA GLU A 2 65.35 -23.89 24.67
C GLU A 2 64.19 -23.67 25.68
N LYS A 3 63.39 -24.64 26.16
CA LYS A 3 63.31 -26.12 26.06
C LYS A 3 61.93 -26.55 26.66
N SER A 4 61.30 -27.72 26.45
CA SER A 4 61.32 -28.75 25.38
C SER A 4 60.41 -29.95 25.79
N ALA A 5 59.65 -30.55 24.84
CA ALA A 5 59.05 -31.92 24.91
C ALA A 5 57.93 -32.19 25.96
N SER A 6 57.16 -33.28 25.95
CA SER A 6 56.54 -34.11 24.87
C SER A 6 55.51 -35.09 25.51
N ASP A 7 54.72 -35.77 24.67
CA ASP A 7 54.03 -37.07 24.91
C ASP A 7 52.96 -37.22 26.01
N ASN A 8 51.72 -37.52 25.58
CA ASN A 8 51.15 -38.87 25.78
C ASN A 8 49.90 -39.14 24.91
N LEU A 9 49.71 -40.42 24.59
CA LEU A 9 48.68 -40.95 23.66
C LEU A 9 47.49 -41.60 24.40
N ASN A 10 46.33 -41.58 23.72
CA ASN A 10 45.22 -42.54 23.80
C ASN A 10 44.49 -42.82 25.14
N ALA A 11 43.24 -42.35 25.22
CA ALA A 11 42.12 -43.13 25.77
C ALA A 11 40.81 -42.73 25.07
N ALA A 12 40.00 -43.72 24.65
CA ALA A 12 38.79 -43.49 23.86
C ALA A 12 37.61 -42.96 24.70
N GLY A 13 36.88 -41.99 24.15
CA GLY A 13 35.63 -41.48 24.72
C GLY A 13 34.73 -40.88 23.64
N ARG A 14 33.50 -41.40 23.51
CA ARG A 14 32.50 -40.89 22.55
C ARG A 14 32.23 -39.40 22.78
N PRO A 15 32.07 -38.56 21.74
CA PRO A 15 31.72 -37.16 21.93
C PRO A 15 30.35 -37.06 22.61
N ARG A 16 30.30 -36.38 23.75
CA ARG A 16 29.03 -35.99 24.39
C ARG A 16 28.35 -34.94 23.52
N ARG A 17 27.03 -35.08 23.35
CA ARG A 17 26.16 -34.08 22.68
C ARG A 17 26.48 -32.67 23.18
N SER A 18 26.62 -31.73 22.26
CA SER A 18 26.64 -30.29 22.58
C SER A 18 25.35 -29.91 23.33
N PRO A 19 25.39 -28.95 24.28
CA PRO A 19 24.18 -28.43 24.89
C PRO A 19 23.35 -27.71 23.82
N ARG A 20 22.05 -28.02 23.73
CA ARG A 20 21.11 -27.21 22.95
C ARG A 20 21.17 -25.77 23.45
N THR A 21 21.63 -24.85 22.61
CA THR A 21 21.60 -23.41 22.90
C THR A 21 20.14 -22.96 22.89
N GLY A 22 19.56 -22.85 24.09
CA GLY A 22 18.26 -22.22 24.26
C GLY A 22 18.30 -20.73 23.87
N PRO A 23 17.13 -20.07 23.72
CA PRO A 23 17.06 -18.67 23.35
C PRO A 23 17.85 -17.80 24.33
N SER A 24 18.54 -16.79 23.79
CA SER A 24 19.33 -15.83 24.57
C SER A 24 18.54 -15.29 25.76
N GLU A 25 19.19 -15.22 26.93
CA GLU A 25 18.57 -14.73 28.17
C GLU A 25 18.00 -13.31 28.01
N THR A 26 18.58 -12.52 27.11
CA THR A 26 18.11 -11.19 26.69
C THR A 26 16.76 -11.26 25.94
N LEU A 27 16.61 -12.20 25.00
CA LEU A 27 15.36 -12.42 24.25
C LEU A 27 14.23 -12.93 25.16
N LEU A 28 14.56 -13.78 26.14
CA LEU A 28 13.62 -14.21 27.19
C LEU A 28 13.17 -13.03 28.06
N LYS A 29 14.08 -12.10 28.41
CA LYS A 29 13.73 -10.87 29.14
C LYS A 29 12.85 -9.94 28.30
N ILE A 30 13.11 -9.80 27.00
CA ILE A 30 12.26 -9.01 26.09
C ILE A 30 10.87 -9.63 25.95
N LYS A 31 10.74 -10.93 25.64
CA LYS A 31 9.41 -11.60 25.55
C LYS A 31 8.64 -11.54 26.89
N LYS A 32 9.34 -11.63 28.03
CA LYS A 32 8.71 -11.48 29.36
C LYS A 32 8.27 -10.03 29.63
N SER A 33 9.08 -9.04 29.23
CA SER A 33 8.74 -7.62 29.30
C SER A 33 7.54 -7.28 28.41
N MET A 34 7.49 -7.76 27.17
CA MET A 34 6.36 -7.53 26.26
C MET A 34 5.08 -8.18 26.79
N LYS A 35 5.17 -9.39 27.36
CA LYS A 35 4.03 -10.06 27.97
C LYS A 35 3.52 -9.34 29.23
N GLN A 36 4.41 -8.85 30.09
CA GLN A 36 4.05 -7.99 31.23
C GLN A 36 3.45 -6.66 30.78
N LYS A 37 3.94 -6.07 29.68
CA LYS A 37 3.39 -4.85 29.09
C LYS A 37 1.98 -5.08 28.53
N ALA A 38 1.76 -6.22 27.87
CA ALA A 38 0.44 -6.67 27.42
C ALA A 38 -0.53 -7.06 28.57
N GLU A 39 -0.01 -7.29 29.78
CA GLU A 39 -0.79 -7.47 31.01
C GLU A 39 -1.06 -6.10 31.70
N GLN A 40 -0.13 -5.15 31.65
CA GLN A 40 -0.34 -3.75 32.10
C GLN A 40 -1.34 -2.99 31.22
N LEU A 41 -1.31 -3.21 29.90
CA LEU A 41 -2.29 -2.70 28.92
C LEU A 41 -3.74 -3.17 29.18
N LYS A 42 -3.94 -4.12 30.10
CA LYS A 42 -5.27 -4.60 30.54
C LYS A 42 -5.69 -4.03 31.90
N SER A 43 -4.91 -3.12 32.47
CA SER A 43 -5.31 -2.37 33.67
C SER A 43 -6.38 -1.33 33.31
N PRO A 44 -7.46 -1.20 34.09
CA PRO A 44 -8.45 -0.13 33.90
C PRO A 44 -7.88 1.29 34.11
N ASP A 45 -6.70 1.42 34.73
CA ASP A 45 -6.00 2.69 34.92
C ASP A 45 -4.96 3.00 33.82
N PHE A 46 -4.90 2.21 32.73
CA PHE A 46 -3.91 2.41 31.67
C PHE A 46 -4.27 3.61 30.76
N VAL A 47 -3.63 4.76 31.00
CA VAL A 47 -3.62 5.88 30.06
C VAL A 47 -2.70 5.52 28.88
N LYS A 48 -3.28 5.40 27.68
CA LYS A 48 -2.50 5.22 26.45
C LYS A 48 -1.75 6.53 26.13
N ASP A 49 -0.42 6.46 26.13
CA ASP A 49 0.41 7.56 25.62
C ASP A 49 0.42 7.50 24.09
N ASP A 50 -0.27 8.47 23.47
CA ASP A 50 -0.33 8.68 22.02
C ASP A 50 1.06 8.82 21.36
N TYR A 51 2.10 9.15 22.13
CA TYR A 51 3.46 9.36 21.65
C TYR A 51 4.42 8.22 22.03
N GLU A 52 3.94 7.11 22.60
CA GLU A 52 4.80 5.99 23.06
C GLU A 52 5.66 5.41 21.92
N VAL A 53 5.06 5.26 20.73
CA VAL A 53 5.73 4.65 19.56
C VAL A 53 6.87 5.55 19.08
N VAL A 54 6.62 6.84 18.82
CA VAL A 54 7.64 7.82 18.43
C VAL A 54 8.70 8.01 19.52
N GLN A 55 8.35 7.98 20.81
CA GLN A 55 9.35 8.00 21.89
C GLN A 55 10.30 6.79 21.81
N SER A 56 9.78 5.61 21.45
CA SER A 56 10.59 4.40 21.29
C SER A 56 11.59 4.48 20.12
N THR A 57 11.36 5.33 19.11
CA THR A 57 12.24 5.44 17.93
C THR A 57 13.54 6.19 18.20
N ARG A 58 13.72 6.76 19.40
CA ARG A 58 14.92 7.50 19.80
C ARG A 58 16.22 6.75 19.49
N ASN A 59 16.23 5.44 19.73
CA ASN A 59 17.38 4.57 19.48
C ASN A 59 17.32 3.81 18.14
N PHE A 60 16.32 4.06 17.29
CA PHE A 60 16.24 3.47 15.95
C PHE A 60 17.20 4.24 15.06
N LEU A 61 18.43 3.76 14.97
CA LEU A 61 19.47 4.28 14.10
C LEU A 61 19.66 3.35 12.92
N LYS A 62 19.97 3.90 11.74
CA LYS A 62 20.32 3.11 10.55
C LYS A 62 21.47 2.12 10.84
N GLY A 63 21.19 0.82 10.80
CA GLY A 63 22.19 -0.24 10.91
C GLY A 63 22.98 -0.51 9.61
N THR A 64 23.83 -1.54 9.64
CA THR A 64 24.63 -2.00 8.50
C THR A 64 23.86 -2.97 7.62
N THR A 65 24.19 -3.01 6.32
CA THR A 65 23.68 -4.00 5.37
C THR A 65 24.54 -5.27 5.37
N GLY A 66 23.93 -6.44 5.50
CA GLY A 66 24.59 -7.74 5.39
C GLY A 66 24.81 -8.16 3.94
N ILE A 67 25.87 -8.92 3.68
CA ILE A 67 26.09 -9.53 2.36
C ILE A 67 26.67 -10.95 2.42
N VAL A 68 26.04 -11.87 1.68
CA VAL A 68 26.53 -13.23 1.43
C VAL A 68 26.82 -13.43 -0.07
N TYR A 69 27.88 -14.16 -0.36
CA TYR A 69 28.33 -14.69 -1.66
C TYR A 69 29.44 -15.70 -1.35
N ASP A 70 29.79 -16.63 -2.21
CA ASP A 70 30.93 -17.53 -1.98
C ASP A 70 31.45 -18.12 -3.30
N GLU A 71 32.70 -18.59 -3.31
CA GLU A 71 33.31 -19.26 -4.46
C GLU A 71 32.78 -20.71 -4.62
N GLU A 72 32.24 -21.31 -3.54
CA GLU A 72 31.55 -22.61 -3.62
C GLU A 72 30.42 -22.59 -4.65
N PHE A 73 29.69 -21.46 -4.78
CA PHE A 73 28.57 -21.30 -5.70
C PHE A 73 28.94 -21.46 -7.18
N SER A 74 30.19 -21.23 -7.57
CA SER A 74 30.63 -21.39 -8.97
C SER A 74 30.86 -22.85 -9.37
N LYS A 75 30.70 -23.82 -8.44
CA LYS A 75 30.88 -25.26 -8.70
C LYS A 75 29.66 -25.94 -9.32
N HIS A 76 28.48 -25.33 -9.23
CA HIS A 76 27.29 -25.76 -9.95
C HIS A 76 27.32 -25.20 -11.38
N TYR A 77 27.31 -26.03 -12.40
CA TYR A 77 27.26 -25.61 -13.81
C TYR A 77 26.87 -26.80 -14.71
N CYS A 78 26.29 -26.49 -15.86
CA CYS A 78 25.89 -27.50 -16.83
C CYS A 78 27.13 -28.15 -17.48
N LEU A 79 27.23 -29.49 -17.40
CA LEU A 79 28.38 -30.22 -17.94
C LEU A 79 28.28 -30.41 -19.46
N TRP A 80 27.06 -30.50 -20.00
CA TRP A 80 26.77 -30.85 -21.39
C TRP A 80 26.50 -29.68 -22.32
N ASP A 81 26.20 -28.50 -21.76
CA ASP A 81 25.85 -27.30 -22.51
C ASP A 81 26.54 -26.07 -21.90
N GLN A 82 27.46 -25.47 -22.65
CA GLN A 82 28.25 -24.32 -22.20
C GLN A 82 27.48 -23.00 -22.28
N ASN A 83 26.35 -22.96 -23.00
CA ASN A 83 25.54 -21.76 -23.18
C ASN A 83 24.33 -21.74 -22.23
N TYR A 84 24.24 -22.69 -21.30
CA TYR A 84 23.11 -22.82 -20.37
C TYR A 84 22.96 -21.55 -19.51
N PRO A 85 21.76 -20.96 -19.41
CA PRO A 85 21.58 -19.61 -18.86
C PRO A 85 21.84 -19.54 -17.34
N GLU A 86 21.49 -20.58 -16.59
CA GLU A 86 21.86 -20.69 -15.17
C GLU A 86 23.33 -21.14 -15.06
N CYS A 87 24.23 -20.17 -14.89
CA CYS A 87 25.68 -20.38 -14.92
C CYS A 87 26.43 -19.54 -13.85
N PRO A 88 27.70 -19.86 -13.54
CA PRO A 88 28.50 -19.12 -12.54
C PRO A 88 28.66 -17.62 -12.81
N ASP A 89 28.75 -17.20 -14.09
CA ASP A 89 28.96 -15.80 -14.49
C ASP A 89 27.91 -14.85 -13.91
N ARG A 90 26.69 -15.36 -13.68
CA ARG A 90 25.60 -14.63 -13.00
C ARG A 90 26.06 -14.02 -11.67
N ASN A 91 26.70 -14.81 -10.81
CA ASN A 91 27.19 -14.33 -9.52
C ASN A 91 28.45 -13.47 -9.69
N ASP A 92 29.37 -13.88 -10.56
CA ASP A 92 30.66 -13.21 -10.73
C ASP A 92 30.51 -11.78 -11.29
N TYR A 93 29.56 -11.56 -12.21
CA TYR A 93 29.27 -10.22 -12.73
C TYR A 93 28.53 -9.32 -11.74
N ILE A 94 27.60 -9.83 -10.93
CA ILE A 94 27.02 -9.07 -9.81
C ILE A 94 28.13 -8.63 -8.85
N ILE A 95 29.02 -9.56 -8.48
CA ILE A 95 30.13 -9.28 -7.57
C ILE A 95 31.13 -8.30 -8.18
N LYS A 96 31.43 -8.40 -9.48
CA LYS A 96 32.23 -7.43 -10.22
C LYS A 96 31.57 -6.05 -10.18
N ARG A 97 30.29 -5.92 -10.54
CA ARG A 97 29.58 -4.63 -10.54
C ARG A 97 29.50 -4.01 -9.14
N CYS A 98 29.30 -4.83 -8.11
CA CYS A 98 29.35 -4.40 -6.71
C CYS A 98 30.76 -3.95 -6.27
N LYS A 99 31.84 -4.52 -6.83
CA LYS A 99 33.23 -4.04 -6.63
C LYS A 99 33.46 -2.72 -7.35
N ASP A 100 33.03 -2.61 -8.62
CA ASP A 100 33.18 -1.41 -9.47
C ASP A 100 32.47 -0.19 -8.84
N LEU A 101 31.27 -0.38 -8.28
CA LEU A 101 30.53 0.64 -7.53
C LEU A 101 30.99 0.81 -6.06
N GLY A 102 31.96 0.01 -5.61
CA GLY A 102 32.51 0.07 -4.25
C GLY A 102 31.50 -0.25 -3.15
N LEU A 103 30.50 -1.10 -3.42
CA LEU A 103 29.42 -1.45 -2.48
C LEU A 103 29.86 -2.47 -1.44
N LEU A 104 30.66 -3.48 -1.83
CA LEU A 104 31.03 -4.59 -0.92
C LEU A 104 31.74 -4.12 0.36
N LYS A 105 32.53 -3.04 0.28
CA LYS A 105 33.24 -2.42 1.42
C LYS A 105 32.32 -1.63 2.38
N LEU A 106 31.05 -1.45 2.04
CA LEU A 106 30.03 -0.78 2.86
C LEU A 106 29.12 -1.79 3.58
N CYS A 107 29.29 -3.08 3.31
CA CYS A 107 28.47 -4.16 3.86
C CYS A 107 29.21 -4.96 4.95
N THR A 108 28.45 -5.49 5.89
CA THR A 108 28.90 -6.50 6.84
C THR A 108 28.87 -7.87 6.16
N ARG A 109 30.04 -8.47 5.97
CA ARG A 109 30.18 -9.81 5.39
C ARG A 109 29.60 -10.86 6.33
N ILE A 110 28.60 -11.61 5.86
CA ILE A 110 28.10 -12.82 6.50
C ILE A 110 28.72 -14.01 5.74
N PRO A 111 29.36 -14.98 6.43
CA PRO A 111 29.94 -16.15 5.77
C PRO A 111 28.84 -17.09 5.24
N ALA A 112 29.05 -17.68 4.08
CA ALA A 112 28.19 -18.76 3.60
C ALA A 112 28.41 -20.04 4.43
N ARG A 113 27.36 -20.85 4.57
CA ARG A 113 27.43 -22.18 5.18
C ARG A 113 26.48 -23.14 4.49
N ALA A 114 26.77 -24.43 4.58
CA ALA A 114 25.78 -25.46 4.28
C ALA A 114 24.59 -25.40 5.27
N ALA A 115 23.38 -25.58 4.73
CA ALA A 115 22.23 -26.03 5.50
C ALA A 115 22.49 -27.43 6.06
N THR A 116 21.93 -27.69 7.24
CA THR A 116 21.85 -29.02 7.83
C THR A 116 20.70 -29.83 7.22
N GLU A 117 20.79 -31.15 7.28
CA GLU A 117 19.70 -32.03 6.82
C GLU A 117 18.38 -31.74 7.57
N ASP A 118 18.45 -31.51 8.89
CA ASP A 118 17.31 -31.10 9.72
C ASP A 118 16.65 -29.78 9.26
N GLU A 119 17.40 -28.85 8.63
CA GLU A 119 16.84 -27.62 8.07
C GLU A 119 16.14 -27.89 6.74
N ILE A 120 16.75 -28.68 5.84
CA ILE A 120 16.16 -29.05 4.55
C ILE A 120 14.88 -29.86 4.73
N LEU A 121 14.89 -30.84 5.63
CA LEU A 121 13.78 -31.76 5.91
C LEU A 121 12.57 -31.11 6.60
N GLU A 122 12.62 -29.80 6.89
CA GLU A 122 11.45 -29.06 7.38
C GLU A 122 10.47 -28.67 6.26
N LEU A 123 10.89 -28.73 4.98
CA LEU A 123 10.06 -28.44 3.80
C LEU A 123 10.29 -29.37 2.59
N HIS A 124 11.35 -30.19 2.57
CA HIS A 124 11.65 -31.15 1.50
C HIS A 124 11.70 -32.58 2.03
N SER A 125 11.44 -33.56 1.16
CA SER A 125 11.44 -34.96 1.57
C SER A 125 12.84 -35.57 1.65
N GLN A 126 12.94 -36.65 2.44
CA GLN A 126 14.16 -37.46 2.54
C GLN A 126 14.57 -38.06 1.19
N GLU A 127 13.61 -38.47 0.36
CA GLU A 127 13.87 -39.06 -0.96
C GLU A 127 14.56 -38.06 -1.88
N LEU A 128 14.04 -36.83 -1.97
CA LEU A 128 14.63 -35.76 -2.78
C LEU A 128 16.02 -35.34 -2.27
N LEU A 129 16.20 -35.27 -0.94
CA LEU A 129 17.51 -35.03 -0.32
C LEU A 129 18.52 -36.15 -0.64
N ASP A 130 18.12 -37.41 -0.53
CA ASP A 130 18.98 -38.57 -0.78
C ASP A 130 19.36 -38.68 -2.26
N ILE A 131 18.45 -38.36 -3.19
CA ILE A 131 18.74 -38.25 -4.63
C ILE A 131 19.86 -37.24 -4.86
N LEU A 132 19.72 -36.00 -4.37
CA LEU A 132 20.75 -34.97 -4.62
C LEU A 132 22.07 -35.33 -3.93
N LYS A 133 22.01 -35.84 -2.71
CA LYS A 133 23.18 -36.28 -1.95
C LYS A 133 23.95 -37.40 -2.63
N SER A 134 23.28 -38.26 -3.39
CA SER A 134 23.92 -39.33 -4.17
C SER A 134 24.79 -38.83 -5.33
N THR A 135 24.65 -37.55 -5.74
CA THR A 135 25.46 -36.96 -6.81
C THR A 135 26.73 -36.25 -6.32
N ASP A 136 26.93 -36.09 -5.00
CA ASP A 136 28.10 -35.41 -4.44
C ASP A 136 29.39 -36.16 -4.76
N GLY A 137 30.24 -35.56 -5.61
CA GLY A 137 31.47 -36.19 -6.10
C GLY A 137 31.28 -37.30 -7.16
N GLU A 138 30.10 -37.47 -7.74
CA GLU A 138 29.89 -38.39 -8.87
C GLU A 138 30.52 -37.85 -10.16
N GLU A 139 31.28 -38.66 -10.88
CA GLU A 139 32.01 -38.27 -12.10
C GLU A 139 31.36 -38.86 -13.38
N ASN A 140 30.36 -39.73 -13.25
CA ASN A 140 29.63 -40.30 -14.38
C ASN A 140 28.67 -39.28 -15.02
N PHE A 141 29.18 -38.60 -16.04
CA PHE A 141 28.48 -37.64 -16.87
C PHE A 141 27.14 -38.15 -17.42
N ASP A 142 27.10 -39.35 -18.00
CA ASP A 142 25.90 -39.89 -18.66
C ASP A 142 24.78 -40.13 -17.62
N TYR A 143 25.15 -40.61 -16.43
CA TYR A 143 24.21 -40.77 -15.31
C TYR A 143 23.68 -39.43 -14.78
N LEU A 144 24.54 -38.41 -14.71
CA LEU A 144 24.13 -37.07 -14.25
C LEU A 144 23.20 -36.38 -15.26
N GLU A 145 23.42 -36.56 -16.56
CA GLU A 145 22.51 -36.07 -17.60
C GLU A 145 21.16 -36.84 -17.58
N GLU A 146 21.18 -38.18 -17.48
CA GLU A 146 19.97 -39.01 -17.35
C GLU A 146 19.17 -38.70 -16.07
N LEU A 147 19.85 -38.40 -14.95
CA LEU A 147 19.19 -37.99 -13.73
C LEU A 147 18.56 -36.60 -13.88
N SER A 148 19.28 -35.66 -14.51
CA SER A 148 18.78 -34.30 -14.77
C SER A 148 17.53 -34.33 -15.66
N SER A 149 17.51 -35.19 -16.69
CA SER A 149 16.36 -35.33 -17.58
C SER A 149 15.08 -35.85 -16.92
N LYS A 150 15.08 -36.21 -15.63
CA LYS A 150 13.86 -36.64 -14.88
C LYS A 150 13.09 -35.46 -14.26
N PHE A 151 13.65 -34.25 -14.36
CA PHE A 151 13.13 -33.02 -13.75
C PHE A 151 12.99 -31.92 -14.82
N ASP A 152 11.99 -31.06 -14.66
CA ASP A 152 11.75 -29.98 -15.62
C ASP A 152 12.81 -28.88 -15.46
N SER A 153 13.57 -28.63 -16.53
CA SER A 153 14.49 -27.50 -16.65
C SER A 153 15.53 -27.46 -15.52
N VAL A 154 16.26 -28.57 -15.33
CA VAL A 154 17.30 -28.73 -14.28
C VAL A 154 18.55 -29.36 -14.89
N HIS A 155 19.74 -28.98 -14.39
CA HIS A 155 21.01 -29.66 -14.68
C HIS A 155 21.75 -30.03 -13.38
N ILE A 156 22.35 -31.21 -13.29
CA ILE A 156 23.01 -31.70 -12.08
C ILE A 156 24.48 -32.04 -12.38
N ASN A 157 25.38 -31.60 -11.50
CA ASN A 157 26.78 -31.97 -11.51
C ASN A 157 27.26 -32.37 -10.10
N SER A 158 28.53 -32.80 -10.01
CA SER A 158 29.14 -33.27 -8.76
C SER A 158 29.21 -32.24 -7.63
N GLY A 159 29.03 -30.95 -7.93
CA GLY A 159 29.00 -29.84 -6.97
C GLY A 159 27.60 -29.37 -6.59
N THR A 160 26.55 -29.77 -7.33
CA THR A 160 25.17 -29.26 -7.16
C THR A 160 24.66 -29.42 -5.73
N TYR A 161 24.80 -30.62 -5.13
CA TYR A 161 24.35 -30.89 -3.76
C TYR A 161 24.92 -29.89 -2.75
N ARG A 162 26.24 -29.70 -2.80
CA ARG A 162 26.96 -28.78 -1.90
C ARG A 162 26.54 -27.33 -2.15
N CYS A 163 26.41 -26.91 -3.40
CA CYS A 163 25.96 -25.56 -3.75
C CYS A 163 24.54 -25.30 -3.21
N ALA A 164 23.61 -26.24 -3.40
CA ALA A 164 22.23 -26.13 -2.94
C ALA A 164 22.14 -26.03 -1.40
N LEU A 165 22.93 -26.83 -0.67
CA LEU A 165 23.04 -26.68 0.78
C LEU A 165 23.63 -25.30 1.16
N TYR A 166 24.67 -24.83 0.46
CA TYR A 166 25.26 -23.52 0.74
C TYR A 166 24.31 -22.36 0.44
N ALA A 167 23.46 -22.47 -0.57
CA ALA A 167 22.46 -21.46 -0.91
C ALA A 167 21.39 -21.36 0.20
N ALA A 168 20.81 -22.49 0.59
CA ALA A 168 19.80 -22.55 1.65
C ALA A 168 20.35 -22.09 3.02
N GLY A 169 21.55 -22.55 3.39
CA GLY A 169 22.18 -22.16 4.67
C GLY A 169 22.57 -20.67 4.71
N SER A 170 22.99 -20.10 3.56
CA SER A 170 23.25 -18.67 3.40
C SER A 170 21.99 -17.81 3.52
N ALA A 171 20.87 -18.26 2.96
CA ALA A 171 19.58 -17.60 3.11
C ALA A 171 19.14 -17.59 4.58
N ILE A 172 19.20 -18.75 5.26
CA ILE A 172 18.85 -18.87 6.69
C ILE A 172 19.71 -17.95 7.55
N ASP A 173 21.04 -17.92 7.36
CA ASP A 173 21.92 -17.09 8.19
C ASP A 173 21.80 -15.58 7.92
N LEU A 174 21.45 -15.18 6.69
CA LEU A 174 21.08 -13.79 6.42
C LEU A 174 19.80 -13.41 7.18
N ILE A 175 18.78 -14.27 7.18
CA ILE A 175 17.54 -14.03 7.92
C ILE A 175 17.79 -13.99 9.43
N ASP A 176 18.55 -14.92 9.99
CA ASP A 176 18.94 -14.86 11.42
C ASP A 176 19.65 -13.53 11.74
N ALA A 177 20.57 -13.07 10.88
CA ALA A 177 21.30 -11.82 11.10
C ALA A 177 20.42 -10.57 11.04
N VAL A 178 19.42 -10.52 10.13
CA VAL A 178 18.43 -9.42 10.04
C VAL A 178 17.44 -9.47 11.22
N CYS A 179 16.92 -10.65 11.55
CA CYS A 179 15.96 -10.80 12.64
C CYS A 179 16.57 -10.54 14.02
N THR A 180 17.84 -10.90 14.24
CA THR A 180 18.58 -10.68 15.49
C THR A 180 19.29 -9.32 15.58
N ASP A 181 19.00 -8.38 14.66
CA ASP A 181 19.57 -7.03 14.60
C ASP A 181 21.11 -6.98 14.49
N LYS A 182 21.77 -8.06 14.03
CA LYS A 182 23.21 -8.06 13.69
C LYS A 182 23.48 -7.20 12.46
N VAL A 183 22.53 -7.19 11.53
CA VAL A 183 22.45 -6.30 10.38
C VAL A 183 21.01 -5.77 10.27
N GLN A 184 20.82 -4.62 9.63
CA GLN A 184 19.50 -4.02 9.45
C GLN A 184 18.69 -4.70 8.33
N ASN A 185 19.39 -5.04 7.26
CA ASN A 185 18.90 -5.62 6.02
C ASN A 185 20.07 -6.35 5.35
N GLY A 186 19.87 -7.00 4.21
CA GLY A 186 21.00 -7.54 3.44
C GLY A 186 20.63 -8.29 2.18
N MET A 187 21.65 -8.78 1.48
CA MET A 187 21.52 -9.50 0.22
C MET A 187 22.37 -10.77 0.21
N ALA A 188 21.81 -11.88 -0.27
CA ALA A 188 22.50 -13.13 -0.51
C ALA A 188 22.60 -13.38 -2.02
N ILE A 189 23.81 -13.26 -2.57
CA ILE A 189 24.14 -13.59 -3.95
C ILE A 189 24.50 -15.08 -3.96
N ILE A 190 23.48 -15.91 -4.14
CA ILE A 190 23.49 -17.36 -3.98
C ILE A 190 23.06 -18.04 -5.28
N ARG A 191 23.51 -19.28 -5.48
CA ARG A 191 22.96 -20.19 -6.50
C ARG A 191 23.26 -21.65 -6.13
N PRO A 192 22.45 -22.65 -6.54
CA PRO A 192 21.25 -22.54 -7.39
C PRO A 192 20.10 -21.72 -6.77
N PRO A 193 19.16 -21.22 -7.59
CA PRO A 193 17.92 -20.58 -7.13
C PRO A 193 17.03 -21.56 -6.34
N GLY A 194 15.92 -21.08 -5.79
CA GLY A 194 15.07 -21.84 -4.87
C GLY A 194 13.55 -21.79 -5.12
N HIS A 195 12.98 -20.68 -5.59
CA HIS A 195 11.51 -20.47 -5.54
C HIS A 195 10.63 -21.51 -6.27
N HIS A 196 11.16 -22.22 -7.27
CA HIS A 196 10.46 -23.33 -7.96
C HIS A 196 10.59 -24.69 -7.27
N ALA A 197 11.53 -24.88 -6.33
CA ALA A 197 11.75 -26.16 -5.68
C ALA A 197 10.56 -26.55 -4.81
N MET A 198 10.10 -27.79 -4.97
CA MET A 198 8.94 -28.36 -4.28
C MET A 198 9.37 -29.37 -3.22
N GLU A 199 8.43 -29.83 -2.39
CA GLU A 199 8.70 -30.84 -1.35
C GLU A 199 9.37 -32.11 -1.91
N ASN A 200 8.91 -32.56 -3.08
CA ASN A 200 9.26 -33.85 -3.70
C ASN A 200 9.78 -33.73 -5.15
N GLU A 201 10.05 -32.53 -5.66
CA GLU A 201 10.49 -32.33 -7.05
C GLU A 201 11.44 -31.13 -7.22
N PHE A 202 12.56 -31.33 -7.93
CA PHE A 202 13.40 -30.26 -8.48
C PHE A 202 12.74 -29.70 -9.74
N CYS A 203 12.82 -28.38 -9.96
CA CYS A 203 12.16 -27.71 -11.08
C CYS A 203 12.82 -26.36 -11.34
N GLY A 204 12.94 -25.92 -12.59
CA GLY A 204 13.36 -24.55 -12.95
C GLY A 204 14.68 -24.13 -12.30
N TYR A 205 15.73 -24.94 -12.49
CA TYR A 205 17.06 -24.79 -11.88
C TYR A 205 17.10 -24.85 -10.34
N CYS A 206 15.96 -25.01 -9.66
CA CYS A 206 15.85 -24.97 -8.21
C CYS A 206 15.89 -26.38 -7.58
N PHE A 207 16.64 -26.51 -6.49
CA PHE A 207 16.84 -27.78 -5.76
C PHE A 207 16.23 -27.80 -4.36
N PHE A 208 16.50 -26.75 -3.59
CA PHE A 208 15.90 -26.50 -2.27
C PHE A 208 15.35 -25.09 -2.26
N ASN A 209 14.20 -24.86 -1.63
CA ASN A 209 13.54 -23.58 -1.66
C ASN A 209 14.16 -22.62 -0.63
N ASN A 210 15.20 -21.91 -1.08
CA ASN A 210 16.02 -21.00 -0.26
C ASN A 210 15.15 -20.01 0.54
N ALA A 211 14.21 -19.35 -0.12
CA ALA A 211 13.34 -18.34 0.49
C ALA A 211 12.34 -18.96 1.48
N ALA A 212 11.70 -20.07 1.11
CA ALA A 212 10.74 -20.75 1.98
C ALA A 212 11.43 -21.37 3.22
N LEU A 213 12.59 -22.00 3.07
CA LEU A 213 13.38 -22.53 4.19
C LEU A 213 13.74 -21.44 5.18
N ALA A 214 14.15 -20.26 4.69
CA ALA A 214 14.50 -19.12 5.53
C ALA A 214 13.27 -18.46 6.19
N ALA A 215 12.13 -18.36 5.50
CA ALA A 215 10.85 -17.92 6.07
C ALA A 215 10.36 -18.87 7.17
N ASN A 216 10.38 -20.18 6.90
CA ASN A 216 10.03 -21.23 7.85
C ASN A 216 10.99 -21.26 9.07
N TYR A 217 12.27 -20.97 8.89
CA TYR A 217 13.22 -20.77 10.00
C TYR A 217 12.83 -19.56 10.87
N ALA A 218 12.54 -18.41 10.28
CA ALA A 218 12.10 -17.22 11.02
C ALA A 218 10.81 -17.50 11.81
N MET A 219 9.85 -18.18 11.18
CA MET A 219 8.58 -18.56 11.79
C MET A 219 8.72 -19.60 12.91
N LYS A 220 9.45 -20.70 12.69
CA LYS A 220 9.54 -21.82 13.67
C LYS A 220 10.63 -21.66 14.73
N LYS A 221 11.79 -21.06 14.40
CA LYS A 221 12.95 -20.97 15.31
C LYS A 221 13.05 -19.62 16.01
N ILE A 222 12.84 -18.52 15.27
CA ILE A 222 12.84 -17.16 15.85
C ILE A 222 11.48 -16.85 16.50
N GLY A 223 10.40 -17.30 15.85
CA GLY A 223 9.04 -17.09 16.30
C GLY A 223 8.52 -15.71 15.92
N LEU A 224 8.61 -15.37 14.63
CA LEU A 224 7.85 -14.28 14.02
C LEU A 224 6.43 -14.75 13.67
N ASP A 225 5.48 -13.83 13.73
CA ASP A 225 4.07 -14.06 13.44
C ASP A 225 3.65 -13.50 12.07
N ARG A 226 4.43 -12.59 11.45
CA ARG A 226 4.11 -12.00 10.14
C ARG A 226 5.35 -11.84 9.25
N VAL A 227 5.44 -12.63 8.19
CA VAL A 227 6.52 -12.56 7.18
C VAL A 227 5.92 -12.31 5.80
N LEU A 228 6.47 -11.34 5.07
CA LEU A 228 6.08 -11.06 3.68
C LEU A 228 7.18 -11.58 2.74
N LEU A 229 6.83 -12.54 1.89
CA LEU A 229 7.63 -13.00 0.75
C LEU A 229 7.18 -12.22 -0.49
N VAL A 230 8.09 -11.43 -1.06
CA VAL A 230 7.88 -10.73 -2.34
C VAL A 230 8.74 -11.40 -3.39
N ASP A 231 8.11 -12.06 -4.34
CA ASP A 231 8.76 -12.61 -5.52
C ASP A 231 8.56 -11.65 -6.70
N TRP A 232 9.66 -11.12 -7.23
CA TRP A 232 9.65 -10.27 -8.43
C TRP A 232 10.38 -10.92 -9.61
N ASP A 233 10.83 -12.17 -9.46
CA ASP A 233 11.31 -12.98 -10.57
C ASP A 233 10.21 -13.08 -11.64
N VAL A 234 10.59 -13.10 -12.92
CA VAL A 234 9.59 -13.10 -14.00
C VAL A 234 8.81 -14.41 -14.06
N HIS A 235 9.25 -15.47 -13.38
CA HIS A 235 8.55 -16.75 -13.27
C HIS A 235 7.79 -16.86 -11.95
N HIS A 236 6.67 -17.58 -11.97
CA HIS A 236 5.92 -17.87 -10.74
C HIS A 236 6.67 -18.88 -9.88
N GLY A 237 7.08 -18.49 -8.67
CA GLY A 237 7.60 -19.40 -7.63
C GLY A 237 6.53 -20.35 -7.06
N GLN A 238 6.01 -21.26 -7.88
CA GLN A 238 5.00 -22.26 -7.53
C GLN A 238 5.42 -23.14 -6.34
N GLY A 239 6.71 -23.41 -6.18
CA GLY A 239 7.25 -24.14 -5.01
C GLY A 239 6.97 -23.37 -3.72
N THR A 240 7.31 -22.08 -3.70
CA THR A 240 7.08 -21.17 -2.56
C THR A 240 5.58 -21.00 -2.27
N GLN A 241 4.74 -20.83 -3.31
CA GLN A 241 3.28 -20.78 -3.16
C GLN A 241 2.75 -22.04 -2.47
N ARG A 242 3.11 -23.23 -2.98
CA ARG A 242 2.60 -24.52 -2.47
C ARG A 242 3.01 -24.77 -1.01
N MET A 243 4.21 -24.35 -0.61
CA MET A 243 4.70 -24.53 0.76
C MET A 243 3.95 -23.71 1.83
N PHE A 244 3.28 -22.62 1.44
CA PHE A 244 2.58 -21.72 2.39
C PHE A 244 1.11 -21.46 2.07
N TYR A 245 0.52 -22.25 1.15
CA TYR A 245 -0.83 -22.02 0.65
C TYR A 245 -1.94 -22.05 1.73
N ASP A 246 -1.65 -22.66 2.89
CA ASP A 246 -2.53 -22.68 4.08
C ASP A 246 -1.95 -22.02 5.36
N GLU A 247 -0.81 -21.32 5.27
CA GLU A 247 -0.10 -20.69 6.40
C GLU A 247 -0.32 -19.15 6.48
N PRO A 248 -1.23 -18.64 7.33
CA PRO A 248 -1.58 -17.22 7.37
C PRO A 248 -0.51 -16.30 7.97
N ARG A 249 0.55 -16.85 8.59
CA ARG A 249 1.69 -16.07 9.09
C ARG A 249 2.68 -15.68 7.99
N ILE A 250 2.43 -16.14 6.77
CA ILE A 250 3.20 -15.80 5.58
C ILE A 250 2.25 -15.23 4.53
N ILE A 251 2.60 -14.10 3.94
CA ILE A 251 2.03 -13.67 2.66
C ILE A 251 3.06 -13.95 1.59
N TYR A 252 2.65 -14.70 0.57
CA TYR A 252 3.40 -14.84 -0.67
C TYR A 252 2.79 -13.90 -1.72
N PHE A 253 3.62 -13.07 -2.34
CA PHE A 253 3.24 -12.12 -3.38
C PHE A 253 4.18 -12.28 -4.57
N SER A 254 3.65 -12.66 -5.74
CA SER A 254 4.46 -12.92 -6.95
C SER A 254 3.99 -12.10 -8.14
N ILE A 255 4.92 -11.40 -8.79
CA ILE A 255 4.72 -10.73 -10.09
C ILE A 255 5.44 -11.55 -11.15
N HIS A 256 4.73 -12.11 -12.12
CA HIS A 256 5.34 -13.02 -13.10
C HIS A 256 4.67 -12.91 -14.48
N ARG A 257 5.42 -13.21 -15.54
CA ARG A 257 4.88 -13.46 -16.89
C ARG A 257 3.98 -14.69 -16.83
N TYR A 258 2.84 -14.65 -17.51
CA TYR A 258 1.84 -15.72 -17.49
C TYR A 258 1.24 -15.97 -18.88
N GLU A 259 0.94 -14.91 -19.62
CA GLU A 259 0.35 -14.97 -20.98
C GLU A 259 -0.88 -15.90 -21.07
N ASN A 260 -1.76 -15.82 -20.06
CA ASN A 260 -2.92 -16.70 -19.85
C ASN A 260 -2.52 -18.17 -19.63
N GLY A 261 -1.44 -18.44 -18.90
CA GLY A 261 -0.93 -19.78 -18.63
C GLY A 261 -0.17 -20.44 -19.78
N LYS A 262 0.29 -19.66 -20.77
CA LYS A 262 1.16 -20.13 -21.87
C LYS A 262 2.64 -20.00 -21.58
N PHE A 263 3.03 -19.10 -20.68
CA PHE A 263 4.41 -18.98 -20.24
C PHE A 263 4.72 -19.99 -19.14
N TRP A 264 5.94 -20.53 -19.14
CA TRP A 264 6.39 -21.52 -18.17
C TRP A 264 6.27 -20.96 -16.73
N PRO A 265 5.79 -21.75 -15.74
CA PRO A 265 5.54 -23.20 -15.77
C PRO A 265 4.18 -23.65 -16.36
N GLU A 266 3.39 -22.75 -16.96
CA GLU A 266 2.06 -23.02 -17.56
C GLU A 266 1.00 -23.56 -16.56
N LEU A 267 1.05 -23.11 -15.31
CA LEU A 267 0.16 -23.62 -14.26
C LEU A 267 -1.06 -22.72 -14.06
N ARG A 268 -2.26 -23.32 -14.06
CA ARG A 268 -3.51 -22.62 -13.78
C ARG A 268 -3.53 -21.95 -12.38
N GLU A 269 -2.79 -22.52 -11.43
CA GLU A 269 -2.66 -22.02 -10.06
C GLU A 269 -1.75 -20.79 -9.90
N SER A 270 -1.08 -20.36 -10.97
CA SER A 270 -0.33 -19.08 -11.00
C SER A 270 -1.24 -17.88 -11.29
N ASP A 271 -2.53 -18.09 -11.58
CA ASP A 271 -3.46 -16.99 -11.88
C ASP A 271 -3.91 -16.24 -10.61
N PHE A 272 -4.53 -15.07 -10.82
CA PHE A 272 -4.92 -14.12 -9.76
C PHE A 272 -5.99 -14.62 -8.78
N ASP A 273 -6.78 -15.64 -9.13
CA ASP A 273 -7.88 -16.14 -8.32
C ASP A 273 -7.46 -17.26 -7.33
N TYR A 274 -6.19 -17.69 -7.39
CA TYR A 274 -5.59 -18.64 -6.45
C TYR A 274 -5.09 -17.93 -5.18
N VAL A 275 -6.06 -17.49 -4.36
CA VAL A 275 -5.82 -16.60 -3.20
C VAL A 275 -5.37 -17.30 -1.90
N GLY A 276 -5.08 -18.60 -1.92
CA GLY A 276 -4.80 -19.40 -0.71
C GLY A 276 -6.01 -20.14 -0.16
N GLU A 277 -5.79 -21.02 0.81
CA GLU A 277 -6.82 -21.89 1.38
C GLU A 277 -6.88 -21.93 2.92
N LYS A 278 -7.88 -22.65 3.45
CA LYS A 278 -8.12 -22.81 4.90
C LYS A 278 -8.08 -21.44 5.61
N SER A 279 -7.22 -21.28 6.63
CA SER A 279 -7.00 -20.05 7.38
C SER A 279 -6.18 -18.98 6.64
N ALA A 280 -5.47 -19.33 5.57
CA ALA A 280 -4.66 -18.42 4.75
C ALA A 280 -5.38 -17.96 3.47
N ARG A 281 -6.69 -18.22 3.33
CA ARG A 281 -7.47 -17.71 2.21
C ARG A 281 -7.45 -16.17 2.20
N GLY A 282 -6.91 -15.60 1.13
CA GLY A 282 -6.62 -14.19 0.95
C GLY A 282 -5.14 -13.80 1.11
N PHE A 283 -4.25 -14.72 1.53
CA PHE A 283 -2.84 -14.44 1.86
C PHE A 283 -1.85 -14.84 0.74
N ASN A 284 -2.31 -15.48 -0.34
CA ASN A 284 -1.50 -15.76 -1.53
C ASN A 284 -1.88 -14.79 -2.66
N PHE A 285 -0.94 -14.00 -3.16
CA PHE A 285 -1.16 -12.98 -4.18
C PHE A 285 -0.37 -13.31 -5.45
N ASN A 286 -1.09 -13.63 -6.51
CA ASN A 286 -0.52 -13.80 -7.85
C ASN A 286 -0.87 -12.59 -8.72
N VAL A 287 0.13 -11.96 -9.32
CA VAL A 287 -0.03 -10.85 -10.28
C VAL A 287 0.46 -11.30 -11.67
N PRO A 288 -0.36 -12.06 -12.42
CA PRO A 288 0.01 -12.60 -13.71
C PRO A 288 0.06 -11.50 -14.78
N ILE A 289 1.20 -11.29 -15.42
CA ILE A 289 1.37 -10.38 -16.56
C ILE A 289 1.05 -11.14 -17.86
N ASN A 290 0.00 -10.71 -18.55
CA ASN A 290 -0.57 -11.42 -19.71
C ASN A 290 -0.01 -10.99 -21.07
N THR A 291 1.08 -10.22 -21.07
CA THR A 291 1.81 -9.71 -22.26
C THR A 291 3.30 -9.57 -21.93
N THR A 292 4.17 -9.62 -22.95
CA THR A 292 5.59 -9.26 -22.80
C THR A 292 5.80 -7.75 -22.80
N GLY A 293 7.01 -7.31 -22.45
CA GLY A 293 7.43 -5.91 -22.58
C GLY A 293 7.01 -4.97 -21.45
N ALA A 294 6.46 -5.47 -20.33
CA ALA A 294 6.10 -4.69 -19.15
C ALA A 294 7.29 -3.86 -18.63
N SER A 295 7.01 -2.64 -18.19
CA SER A 295 7.98 -1.57 -17.95
C SER A 295 8.05 -1.13 -16.48
N ASP A 296 8.89 -0.14 -16.19
CA ASP A 296 8.97 0.49 -14.87
C ASP A 296 7.63 1.03 -14.38
N SER A 297 6.81 1.61 -15.28
CA SER A 297 5.46 2.08 -14.94
C SER A 297 4.53 0.95 -14.48
N ASP A 298 4.70 -0.25 -15.04
CA ASP A 298 3.89 -1.42 -14.76
C ASP A 298 4.21 -1.99 -13.38
N TYR A 299 5.49 -2.23 -13.11
CA TYR A 299 5.95 -2.76 -11.82
C TYR A 299 5.70 -1.77 -10.67
N LEU A 300 5.89 -0.46 -10.89
CA LEU A 300 5.50 0.57 -9.91
C LEU A 300 3.99 0.60 -9.67
N SER A 301 3.18 0.43 -10.72
CA SER A 301 1.71 0.37 -10.58
C SER A 301 1.27 -0.84 -9.76
N ILE A 302 1.84 -2.01 -10.00
CA ILE A 302 1.57 -3.22 -9.21
C ILE A 302 1.94 -3.00 -7.74
N PHE A 303 3.09 -2.38 -7.47
CA PHE A 303 3.52 -2.06 -6.12
C PHE A 303 2.56 -1.08 -5.43
N GLN A 304 2.20 0.02 -6.10
CA GLN A 304 1.39 1.10 -5.53
C GLN A 304 -0.08 0.70 -5.38
N GLN A 305 -0.67 -0.03 -6.33
CA GLN A 305 -2.09 -0.40 -6.28
C GLN A 305 -2.38 -1.66 -5.45
N ILE A 306 -1.42 -2.59 -5.32
CA ILE A 306 -1.64 -3.88 -4.64
C ILE A 306 -0.71 -4.07 -3.44
N LEU A 307 0.60 -4.18 -3.69
CA LEU A 307 1.56 -4.67 -2.69
C LEU A 307 1.66 -3.76 -1.47
N ILE A 308 1.86 -2.45 -1.69
CA ILE A 308 2.11 -1.49 -0.62
C ILE A 308 0.84 -1.25 0.23
N PRO A 309 -0.37 -1.03 -0.33
CA PRO A 309 -1.59 -0.97 0.47
C PRO A 309 -1.83 -2.21 1.34
N MET A 310 -1.60 -3.41 0.79
CA MET A 310 -1.69 -4.67 1.54
C MET A 310 -0.60 -4.77 2.62
N ALA A 311 0.66 -4.49 2.29
CA ALA A 311 1.79 -4.69 3.19
C ALA A 311 1.74 -3.72 4.39
N TYR A 312 1.25 -2.49 4.21
CA TYR A 312 0.93 -1.60 5.34
C TYR A 312 -0.20 -2.14 6.21
N LYS A 313 -1.21 -2.77 5.62
CA LYS A 313 -2.31 -3.39 6.37
C LYS A 313 -1.89 -4.68 7.10
N TYR A 314 -0.93 -5.41 6.55
CA TYR A 314 -0.37 -6.63 7.13
C TYR A 314 0.66 -6.36 8.22
N ASP A 315 1.43 -5.25 8.12
CA ASP A 315 2.51 -4.88 9.05
C ASP A 315 3.53 -6.03 9.25
N PRO A 316 4.28 -6.42 8.21
CA PRO A 316 5.25 -7.53 8.31
C PRO A 316 6.38 -7.20 9.30
N GLU A 317 6.85 -8.22 10.03
CA GLU A 317 8.00 -8.12 10.94
C GLU A 317 9.34 -8.38 10.22
N LEU A 318 9.26 -9.04 9.06
CA LEU A 318 10.34 -9.36 8.14
C LEU A 318 9.81 -9.37 6.72
N ILE A 319 10.59 -8.82 5.78
CA ILE A 319 10.36 -8.95 4.34
C ILE A 319 11.51 -9.76 3.74
N ILE A 320 11.16 -10.82 3.01
CA ILE A 320 12.09 -11.62 2.22
C ILE A 320 11.75 -11.39 0.75
N VAL A 321 12.76 -11.11 -0.07
CA VAL A 321 12.58 -10.89 -1.51
C VAL A 321 13.24 -12.04 -2.27
N SER A 322 12.42 -12.82 -2.99
CA SER A 322 12.89 -13.71 -4.05
C SER A 322 13.16 -12.83 -5.27
N ALA A 323 14.44 -12.59 -5.53
CA ALA A 323 14.91 -11.53 -6.40
C ALA A 323 15.55 -12.09 -7.67
N GLY A 324 14.68 -12.47 -8.62
CA GLY A 324 15.07 -12.59 -10.02
C GLY A 324 15.35 -11.24 -10.66
N TYR A 325 16.13 -11.23 -11.73
CA TYR A 325 16.36 -10.03 -12.56
C TYR A 325 16.12 -10.32 -14.05
N ASP A 326 15.28 -11.32 -14.34
CA ASP A 326 14.83 -11.71 -15.67
C ASP A 326 13.62 -10.91 -16.17
N ALA A 327 12.95 -10.19 -15.27
CA ALA A 327 12.08 -9.07 -15.65
C ALA A 327 12.88 -7.86 -16.20
N ALA A 328 14.22 -7.84 -16.03
CA ALA A 328 15.04 -6.75 -16.53
C ALA A 328 15.20 -6.81 -18.05
N ILE A 329 15.37 -5.63 -18.67
CA ILE A 329 15.60 -5.49 -20.11
C ILE A 329 16.68 -6.45 -20.64
N GLY A 330 16.38 -7.09 -21.77
CA GLY A 330 17.33 -7.94 -22.48
C GLY A 330 17.44 -9.36 -21.95
N CYS A 331 16.66 -9.75 -20.94
CA CYS A 331 16.57 -11.16 -20.54
C CYS A 331 15.83 -11.99 -21.61
N PRO A 332 16.39 -13.13 -22.06
CA PRO A 332 15.74 -14.01 -23.04
C PRO A 332 14.47 -14.69 -22.51
N GLU A 333 14.40 -14.99 -21.21
CA GLU A 333 13.23 -15.66 -20.60
C GLU A 333 12.05 -14.70 -20.44
N GLY A 334 12.28 -13.53 -19.83
CA GLY A 334 11.20 -12.64 -19.41
C GLY A 334 10.63 -11.76 -20.52
N GLU A 335 11.45 -11.35 -21.50
CA GLU A 335 11.07 -10.41 -22.57
C GLU A 335 10.42 -9.10 -22.05
N MET A 336 10.72 -8.70 -20.82
CA MET A 336 10.22 -7.49 -20.18
C MET A 336 11.17 -6.29 -20.41
N ASN A 337 10.71 -5.09 -20.04
CA ASN A 337 11.40 -3.82 -20.24
C ASN A 337 11.79 -3.10 -18.93
N VAL A 338 11.78 -3.80 -17.79
CA VAL A 338 12.13 -3.19 -16.50
C VAL A 338 13.59 -2.74 -16.53
N SER A 339 13.83 -1.48 -16.17
CA SER A 339 15.18 -0.92 -16.07
C SER A 339 15.86 -1.41 -14.79
N PRO A 340 17.20 -1.55 -14.78
CA PRO A 340 17.95 -1.82 -13.55
C PRO A 340 17.67 -0.83 -12.42
N ALA A 341 17.33 0.43 -12.75
CA ALA A 341 16.98 1.46 -11.78
C ALA A 341 15.65 1.17 -11.07
N CYS A 342 14.69 0.51 -11.71
CA CYS A 342 13.40 0.20 -11.11
C CYS A 342 13.53 -0.68 -9.87
N PHE A 343 14.41 -1.70 -9.89
CA PHE A 343 14.66 -2.56 -8.73
C PHE A 343 15.14 -1.79 -7.49
N ALA A 344 15.84 -0.67 -7.68
CA ALA A 344 16.20 0.25 -6.60
C ALA A 344 14.95 0.89 -5.96
N HIS A 345 13.95 1.25 -6.76
CA HIS A 345 12.67 1.78 -6.28
C HIS A 345 11.80 0.71 -5.61
N LEU A 346 11.71 -0.49 -6.19
CA LEU A 346 10.99 -1.63 -5.57
C LEU A 346 11.58 -1.94 -4.19
N THR A 347 12.92 -2.01 -4.09
CA THR A 347 13.65 -2.16 -2.82
C THR A 347 13.35 -1.01 -1.85
N ALA A 348 13.37 0.23 -2.33
CA ALA A 348 13.12 1.40 -1.49
C ALA A 348 11.71 1.38 -0.90
N HIS A 349 10.69 1.01 -1.68
CA HIS A 349 9.31 0.87 -1.21
C HIS A 349 9.19 -0.16 -0.07
N LEU A 350 9.83 -1.33 -0.21
CA LEU A 350 9.84 -2.36 0.85
C LEU A 350 10.60 -1.92 2.10
N MET A 351 11.67 -1.14 1.98
CA MET A 351 12.43 -0.61 3.12
C MET A 351 11.65 0.39 4.00
N SER A 352 10.48 0.87 3.56
CA SER A 352 9.57 1.67 4.42
C SER A 352 8.83 0.84 5.47
N LEU A 353 8.78 -0.48 5.30
CA LEU A 353 8.05 -1.44 6.13
C LEU A 353 9.00 -2.26 7.01
N ALA A 354 8.47 -3.05 7.94
CA ALA A 354 9.23 -3.97 8.80
C ALA A 354 10.43 -3.33 9.54
N ARG A 355 10.38 -2.02 9.82
CA ARG A 355 11.52 -1.22 10.33
C ARG A 355 12.79 -1.39 9.46
N GLY A 356 12.63 -1.53 8.15
CA GLY A 356 13.71 -1.75 7.19
C GLY A 356 14.30 -3.17 7.18
N LYS A 357 13.67 -4.16 7.84
CA LYS A 357 14.11 -5.57 7.84
C LYS A 357 13.77 -6.27 6.54
N VAL A 358 14.58 -5.98 5.51
CA VAL A 358 14.49 -6.56 4.17
C VAL A 358 15.68 -7.47 3.91
N ALA A 359 15.45 -8.69 3.45
CA ALA A 359 16.47 -9.62 3.02
C ALA A 359 16.22 -10.04 1.57
N VAL A 360 17.20 -9.80 0.70
CA VAL A 360 17.12 -10.07 -0.75
C VAL A 360 17.89 -11.35 -1.06
N LEU A 361 17.24 -12.34 -1.67
CA LEU A 361 17.83 -13.62 -2.06
C LEU A 361 17.82 -13.70 -3.58
N LEU A 362 18.97 -13.99 -4.20
CA LEU A 362 19.06 -14.11 -5.66
C LEU A 362 18.30 -15.36 -6.15
N GLU A 363 17.40 -15.17 -7.14
CA GLU A 363 16.71 -16.24 -7.86
C GLU A 363 17.22 -16.28 -9.32
N GLY A 364 16.39 -15.96 -10.32
CA GLY A 364 16.70 -15.92 -11.75
C GLY A 364 17.34 -14.62 -12.27
N GLY A 365 17.20 -14.37 -13.58
CA GLY A 365 17.90 -13.32 -14.32
C GLY A 365 19.10 -13.84 -15.11
N TYR A 366 19.00 -13.74 -16.44
CA TYR A 366 19.88 -14.44 -17.40
C TYR A 366 20.49 -13.51 -18.47
N CYS A 367 20.09 -12.25 -18.52
CA CYS A 367 20.91 -11.20 -19.14
C CYS A 367 21.94 -10.71 -18.13
N ILE A 368 23.19 -11.19 -18.25
CA ILE A 368 24.25 -10.99 -17.27
C ILE A 368 24.49 -9.51 -16.92
N ASP A 369 24.49 -8.61 -17.92
CA ASP A 369 24.71 -7.18 -17.69
C ASP A 369 23.53 -6.46 -17.01
N SER A 370 22.29 -6.83 -17.34
CA SER A 370 21.09 -6.27 -16.67
C SER A 370 20.91 -6.82 -15.27
N LEU A 371 21.18 -8.12 -15.08
CA LEU A 371 21.27 -8.79 -13.77
C LEU A 371 22.27 -8.08 -12.86
N ALA A 372 23.50 -7.89 -13.34
CA ALA A 372 24.58 -7.29 -12.56
C ALA A 372 24.30 -5.83 -12.20
N GLU A 373 23.71 -5.05 -13.10
CA GLU A 373 23.30 -3.68 -12.81
C GLU A 373 22.14 -3.66 -11.80
N GLY A 374 21.07 -4.43 -12.03
CA GLY A 374 19.87 -4.46 -11.18
C GLY A 374 20.21 -4.89 -9.75
N ALA A 375 20.93 -6.00 -9.60
CA ALA A 375 21.38 -6.51 -8.30
C ALA A 375 22.28 -5.52 -7.55
N ALA A 376 23.18 -4.83 -8.25
CA ALA A 376 24.04 -3.82 -7.64
C ALA A 376 23.25 -2.56 -7.22
N LEU A 377 22.21 -2.18 -7.97
CA LEU A 377 21.33 -1.06 -7.61
C LEU A 377 20.38 -1.42 -6.45
N THR A 378 19.90 -2.66 -6.36
CA THR A 378 19.23 -3.22 -5.18
C THR A 378 20.14 -3.13 -3.94
N LEU A 379 21.37 -3.64 -4.00
CA LEU A 379 22.33 -3.57 -2.90
C LEU A 379 22.66 -2.13 -2.49
N ARG A 380 22.81 -1.23 -3.48
CA ARG A 380 23.02 0.20 -3.28
C ARG A 380 21.89 0.84 -2.48
N THR A 381 20.63 0.47 -2.75
CA THR A 381 19.46 0.94 -1.99
C THR A 381 19.43 0.37 -0.57
N LEU A 382 19.74 -0.92 -0.37
CA LEU A 382 19.83 -1.52 0.97
C LEU A 382 20.86 -0.79 1.86
N ILE A 383 22.00 -0.39 1.29
CA ILE A 383 23.03 0.44 1.94
C ILE A 383 22.51 1.87 2.28
N GLY A 384 21.35 2.28 1.75
CA GLY A 384 20.70 3.56 1.97
C GLY A 384 21.22 4.68 1.08
N ALA A 385 21.73 4.36 -0.11
CA ALA A 385 21.76 5.32 -1.21
C ALA A 385 20.32 5.77 -1.56
N PRO A 386 20.14 6.95 -2.17
CA PRO A 386 18.87 7.26 -2.82
C PRO A 386 18.67 6.33 -4.04
N ALA A 387 17.42 6.06 -4.38
CA ALA A 387 17.09 5.44 -5.66
C ALA A 387 17.36 6.46 -6.80
N PRO A 388 18.02 6.05 -7.90
CA PRO A 388 18.28 6.93 -9.03
C PRO A 388 16.99 7.21 -9.81
N ALA A 389 16.85 8.43 -10.36
CA ALA A 389 15.61 8.85 -11.01
C ALA A 389 15.18 7.94 -12.18
N LEU A 390 13.88 7.67 -12.27
CA LEU A 390 13.25 6.94 -13.37
C LEU A 390 12.72 7.96 -14.39
N HIS A 391 13.36 8.01 -15.55
CA HIS A 391 13.05 8.99 -16.58
C HIS A 391 12.02 8.48 -17.59
N ASN A 392 11.06 9.35 -17.95
CA ASN A 392 10.04 9.10 -18.99
C ASN A 392 9.06 7.95 -18.67
N LEU A 393 8.57 7.87 -17.43
CA LEU A 393 7.55 6.88 -17.05
C LEU A 393 6.25 7.08 -17.83
N GLY A 394 5.91 6.08 -18.64
CA GLY A 394 4.74 6.05 -19.52
C GLY A 394 3.46 5.56 -18.83
N HIS A 395 2.45 5.31 -19.64
CA HIS A 395 1.20 4.64 -19.27
C HIS A 395 1.46 3.16 -18.92
N PRO A 396 0.95 2.62 -17.79
CA PRO A 396 1.00 1.18 -17.52
C PRO A 396 0.14 0.44 -18.57
N MET A 397 0.64 -0.67 -19.11
CA MET A 397 -0.02 -1.41 -20.18
C MET A 397 -1.44 -1.84 -19.77
N ASP A 398 -2.40 -1.79 -20.70
CA ASP A 398 -3.80 -2.19 -20.41
C ASP A 398 -3.88 -3.62 -19.84
N SER A 399 -3.04 -4.53 -20.35
CA SER A 399 -2.92 -5.90 -19.82
C SER A 399 -2.46 -5.96 -18.36
N VAL A 400 -1.68 -4.99 -17.87
CA VAL A 400 -1.25 -4.91 -16.46
C VAL A 400 -2.30 -4.21 -15.62
N VAL A 401 -3.00 -3.21 -16.17
CA VAL A 401 -4.17 -2.60 -15.54
C VAL A 401 -5.27 -3.65 -15.30
N ASP A 402 -5.54 -4.50 -16.28
CA ASP A 402 -6.44 -5.65 -16.16
C ASP A 402 -6.01 -6.60 -15.04
N SER A 403 -4.74 -7.02 -15.03
CA SER A 403 -4.22 -7.89 -13.96
C SER A 403 -4.33 -7.24 -12.58
N ILE A 404 -4.03 -5.95 -12.44
CA ILE A 404 -4.20 -5.22 -11.17
C ILE A 404 -5.67 -5.22 -10.72
N LEU A 405 -6.61 -4.93 -11.62
CA LEU A 405 -8.05 -4.91 -11.30
C LEU A 405 -8.59 -6.31 -10.95
N ASN A 406 -8.08 -7.36 -11.61
CA ASN A 406 -8.38 -8.75 -11.30
C ASN A 406 -7.91 -9.14 -9.88
N VAL A 407 -6.65 -8.84 -9.51
CA VAL A 407 -6.12 -9.10 -8.16
C VAL A 407 -6.88 -8.29 -7.10
N VAL A 408 -7.09 -7.00 -7.34
CA VAL A 408 -7.86 -6.12 -6.44
C VAL A 408 -9.25 -6.69 -6.19
N TYR A 409 -9.96 -7.15 -7.23
CA TYR A 409 -11.26 -7.80 -7.09
C TYR A 409 -11.18 -9.10 -6.27
N ALA A 410 -10.26 -10.01 -6.61
CA ALA A 410 -10.12 -11.30 -5.94
C ALA A 410 -9.78 -11.17 -4.44
N HIS A 411 -9.01 -10.13 -4.07
CA HIS A 411 -8.58 -9.89 -2.69
C HIS A 411 -9.47 -8.93 -1.89
N ARG A 412 -10.36 -8.16 -2.54
CA ARG A 412 -11.28 -7.21 -1.89
C ARG A 412 -12.10 -7.79 -0.72
N PRO A 413 -12.57 -9.05 -0.73
CA PRO A 413 -13.30 -9.63 0.40
C PRO A 413 -12.46 -9.82 1.67
N TYR A 414 -11.13 -9.97 1.54
CA TYR A 414 -10.21 -10.25 2.65
C TYR A 414 -9.45 -8.99 3.12
N TRP A 415 -9.28 -8.00 2.24
CA TRP A 415 -8.41 -6.84 2.47
C TRP A 415 -9.15 -5.50 2.33
N HIS A 416 -9.45 -4.88 3.48
CA HIS A 416 -10.16 -3.58 3.52
C HIS A 416 -9.36 -2.37 2.99
N CYS A 417 -8.10 -2.54 2.59
CA CYS A 417 -7.38 -1.51 1.82
C CYS A 417 -7.88 -1.43 0.35
N PHE A 418 -8.44 -2.51 -0.20
CA PHE A 418 -8.91 -2.58 -1.59
C PHE A 418 -10.38 -2.13 -1.75
N GLN A 419 -10.71 -0.96 -1.20
CA GLN A 419 -12.07 -0.39 -1.27
C GLN A 419 -12.15 0.87 -2.14
N LEU A 420 -11.06 1.22 -2.83
CA LEU A 420 -10.98 2.40 -3.69
C LEU A 420 -11.98 2.33 -4.86
N GLN A 421 -12.12 1.20 -5.52
CA GLN A 421 -13.08 0.99 -6.60
C GLN A 421 -14.52 0.93 -6.07
N GLU A 422 -15.45 1.59 -6.75
CA GLU A 422 -16.88 1.39 -6.48
C GLU A 422 -17.35 0.02 -6.95
N SER A 423 -18.51 -0.39 -6.46
CA SER A 423 -19.13 -1.67 -6.79
C SER A 423 -20.36 -1.46 -7.69
N PHE A 424 -20.70 -2.46 -8.49
CA PHE A 424 -21.94 -2.50 -9.27
C PHE A 424 -22.52 -3.90 -9.31
N SER A 425 -23.85 -4.02 -9.33
CA SER A 425 -24.50 -5.30 -9.63
C SER A 425 -24.46 -5.59 -11.12
N VAL A 426 -23.98 -6.78 -11.49
CA VAL A 426 -23.98 -7.29 -12.87
C VAL A 426 -25.41 -7.51 -13.40
N SER A 427 -26.40 -7.58 -12.51
CA SER A 427 -27.82 -7.71 -12.88
C SER A 427 -28.54 -6.39 -13.20
N GLU A 428 -27.97 -5.23 -12.82
CA GLU A 428 -28.56 -3.91 -13.12
C GLU A 428 -28.42 -3.54 -14.61
N ASN A 429 -29.56 -3.43 -15.31
CA ASN A 429 -29.62 -2.99 -16.70
C ASN A 429 -29.13 -1.53 -16.83
N PRO A 430 -28.09 -1.23 -17.62
CA PRO A 430 -27.55 0.12 -17.78
C PRO A 430 -28.57 1.18 -18.25
N ASP A 431 -29.56 0.79 -19.07
CA ASP A 431 -30.50 1.76 -19.68
C ASP A 431 -31.58 2.31 -18.73
N THR A 432 -31.73 1.76 -17.52
CA THR A 432 -32.67 2.33 -16.54
C THR A 432 -32.09 3.59 -15.89
N LYS A 433 -32.34 4.75 -16.52
CA LYS A 433 -32.14 6.09 -15.93
C LYS A 433 -33.03 6.28 -14.68
N ASN A 434 -32.58 5.77 -13.54
CA ASN A 434 -33.12 6.16 -12.25
C ASN A 434 -32.67 7.60 -11.95
N GLU A 435 -33.62 8.55 -11.96
CA GLU A 435 -33.39 9.99 -11.69
C GLU A 435 -32.82 10.31 -10.28
N LYS A 436 -32.52 9.29 -9.47
CA LYS A 436 -31.98 9.40 -8.10
C LYS A 436 -30.50 9.02 -7.95
N LYS A 437 -29.86 8.27 -8.88
CA LYS A 437 -28.39 8.06 -8.89
C LYS A 437 -27.69 9.27 -9.55
N ALA A 438 -27.87 10.47 -8.99
CA ALA A 438 -27.41 11.74 -9.58
C ALA A 438 -25.99 12.20 -9.15
N ILE A 439 -25.12 11.28 -8.72
CA ILE A 439 -23.66 11.48 -8.61
C ILE A 439 -22.91 10.18 -9.00
N THR A 440 -23.23 9.59 -10.17
CA THR A 440 -22.34 8.57 -10.76
C THR A 440 -21.39 9.24 -11.75
N TYR A 441 -20.09 9.26 -11.42
CA TYR A 441 -19.02 9.75 -12.30
C TYR A 441 -18.72 8.81 -13.50
N PHE A 442 -19.64 7.88 -13.80
CA PHE A 442 -19.37 6.68 -14.58
C PHE A 442 -20.42 6.47 -15.68
N SER A 443 -19.94 6.36 -16.91
CA SER A 443 -20.65 5.69 -18.01
C SER A 443 -20.34 4.19 -17.98
N ASP A 444 -21.07 3.38 -18.76
CA ASP A 444 -20.85 1.92 -18.79
C ASP A 444 -19.43 1.51 -19.24
N ALA A 445 -18.72 2.40 -19.95
CA ALA A 445 -17.30 2.24 -20.31
C ALA A 445 -16.33 2.17 -19.09
N ASN A 446 -16.82 2.42 -17.88
CA ASN A 446 -16.05 2.29 -16.63
C ASN A 446 -16.38 1.06 -15.79
N ARG A 447 -17.30 0.18 -16.24
CA ARG A 447 -17.48 -1.15 -15.63
C ARG A 447 -16.33 -2.07 -16.06
N TYR A 448 -15.61 -2.65 -15.10
CA TYR A 448 -14.66 -3.72 -15.34
C TYR A 448 -15.27 -5.05 -14.87
N ILE A 449 -15.19 -6.09 -15.70
CA ILE A 449 -15.62 -7.45 -15.33
C ILE A 449 -14.39 -8.35 -15.37
N PRO A 450 -13.88 -8.79 -14.21
CA PRO A 450 -12.81 -9.77 -14.10
C PRO A 450 -13.09 -11.04 -14.88
N LYS A 451 -12.05 -11.61 -15.50
CA LYS A 451 -12.15 -12.83 -16.32
C LYS A 451 -10.95 -13.73 -16.07
N VAL A 452 -11.23 -14.95 -15.65
CA VAL A 452 -10.27 -16.06 -15.72
C VAL A 452 -10.07 -16.42 -17.19
N LYS A 453 -8.81 -16.50 -17.63
CA LYS A 453 -8.45 -16.98 -18.96
C LYS A 453 -7.21 -17.86 -18.88
N PHE A 454 -7.37 -19.12 -19.27
CA PHE A 454 -6.28 -20.10 -19.32
C PHE A 454 -6.25 -20.74 -20.71
N GLU A 455 -5.11 -20.60 -21.38
CA GLU A 455 -4.79 -21.15 -22.71
C GLU A 455 -3.63 -22.16 -22.65
N GLY A 456 -3.13 -22.47 -21.45
CA GLY A 456 -2.17 -23.55 -21.19
C GLY A 456 -2.81 -24.94 -21.18
N VAL A 457 -2.00 -25.97 -20.91
CA VAL A 457 -2.45 -27.36 -20.87
C VAL A 457 -2.82 -27.77 -19.42
N LEU A 458 -4.12 -28.01 -19.16
CA LEU A 458 -4.63 -28.31 -17.81
C LEU A 458 -4.05 -29.60 -17.19
N GLU A 459 -3.81 -30.63 -18.02
CA GLU A 459 -3.19 -31.89 -17.60
C GLU A 459 -1.95 -32.15 -18.46
N LYS A 460 -0.81 -31.56 -18.08
CA LYS A 460 0.49 -31.91 -18.66
C LYS A 460 0.87 -33.33 -18.22
N VAL A 461 0.97 -34.25 -19.17
CA VAL A 461 1.61 -35.55 -18.93
C VAL A 461 3.10 -35.31 -18.75
N LYS A 462 3.63 -35.60 -17.56
CA LYS A 462 5.08 -35.53 -17.29
C LYS A 462 5.83 -36.42 -18.31
N PRO A 463 6.75 -35.87 -19.12
CA PRO A 463 7.47 -36.66 -20.10
C PRO A 463 8.39 -37.70 -19.41
N ALA A 464 8.71 -38.77 -20.12
CA ALA A 464 9.64 -39.79 -19.62
C ALA A 464 11.07 -39.26 -19.43
N ALA A 465 11.44 -38.25 -20.23
CA ALA A 465 12.66 -37.45 -20.08
C ALA A 465 12.42 -36.04 -20.64
N TYR A 466 13.01 -35.02 -20.00
CA TYR A 466 13.07 -33.64 -20.47
C TYR A 466 14.33 -33.40 -21.31
N GLU A 467 14.29 -32.41 -22.20
CA GLU A 467 15.48 -31.99 -22.96
C GLU A 467 16.49 -31.28 -22.06
N THR A 468 17.76 -31.67 -22.18
CA THR A 468 18.87 -31.22 -21.31
C THR A 468 19.78 -30.17 -21.95
N ARG A 469 19.66 -29.95 -23.27
CA ARG A 469 20.58 -29.16 -24.11
C ARG A 469 19.81 -28.20 -25.00
N ASN A 470 20.19 -26.93 -25.06
CA ASN A 470 19.49 -25.86 -25.81
C ASN A 470 17.98 -25.75 -25.48
N CYS A 471 17.55 -26.15 -24.28
CA CYS A 471 16.16 -26.20 -23.84
C CYS A 471 15.65 -24.88 -23.22
N TYR A 472 16.23 -23.75 -23.63
CA TYR A 472 15.97 -22.41 -23.12
C TYR A 472 15.87 -21.41 -24.29
N PRO A 473 15.08 -20.33 -24.18
CA PRO A 473 15.00 -19.29 -25.20
C PRO A 473 16.34 -18.58 -25.40
N VAL A 474 16.57 -18.18 -26.65
CA VAL A 474 17.74 -17.38 -27.05
C VAL A 474 17.22 -16.16 -27.81
N LEU A 475 17.62 -14.97 -27.37
CA LEU A 475 17.28 -13.73 -28.09
C LEU A 475 17.89 -13.74 -29.49
N LYS A 476 17.14 -13.21 -30.46
CA LYS A 476 17.68 -12.95 -31.80
C LYS A 476 18.82 -11.93 -31.70
N PRO A 477 19.90 -12.06 -32.50
CA PRO A 477 21.04 -11.15 -32.43
C PRO A 477 20.67 -9.66 -32.54
N GLU A 478 19.68 -9.34 -33.39
CA GLU A 478 19.18 -7.96 -33.54
C GLU A 478 18.44 -7.42 -32.32
N ASP A 479 17.81 -8.27 -31.51
CA ASP A 479 17.06 -7.86 -30.31
C ASP A 479 17.98 -7.81 -29.08
N ALA A 480 18.96 -8.72 -29.00
CA ALA A 480 20.06 -8.65 -28.03
C ALA A 480 20.86 -7.34 -28.18
N LEU A 481 21.23 -6.95 -29.41
CA LEU A 481 21.95 -5.71 -29.67
C LEU A 481 21.15 -4.46 -29.26
N LYS A 482 19.85 -4.40 -29.56
CA LYS A 482 18.97 -3.30 -29.11
C LYS A 482 18.88 -3.22 -27.58
N ALA A 483 18.85 -4.36 -26.91
CA ALA A 483 18.81 -4.42 -25.45
C ALA A 483 20.12 -3.93 -24.84
N GLU A 484 21.28 -4.31 -25.41
CA GLU A 484 22.60 -3.80 -25.02
C GLU A 484 22.69 -2.28 -25.22
N GLU A 485 22.33 -1.76 -26.40
CA GLU A 485 22.30 -0.32 -26.69
C GLU A 485 21.41 0.46 -25.70
N LYS A 486 20.20 -0.05 -25.41
CA LYS A 486 19.27 0.57 -24.46
C LYS A 486 19.76 0.46 -23.02
N LEU A 487 20.41 -0.63 -22.62
CA LEU A 487 21.02 -0.80 -21.30
C LEU A 487 22.20 0.17 -21.09
N GLU A 488 23.08 0.32 -22.08
CA GLU A 488 24.21 1.24 -21.98
C GLU A 488 23.75 2.70 -21.98
N TYR A 489 22.72 3.03 -22.78
CA TYR A 489 22.04 4.33 -22.67
C TYR A 489 21.48 4.57 -21.25
N LEU A 490 20.76 3.60 -20.68
CA LEU A 490 20.24 3.70 -19.30
C LEU A 490 21.37 3.88 -18.29
N LYS A 491 22.46 3.10 -18.37
CA LYS A 491 23.66 3.25 -17.53
C LYS A 491 24.28 4.66 -17.65
N SER A 492 24.29 5.23 -18.86
CA SER A 492 24.87 6.56 -19.13
C SER A 492 24.06 7.72 -18.53
N ILE A 493 22.73 7.60 -18.41
CA ILE A 493 21.86 8.64 -17.83
C ILE A 493 21.58 8.42 -16.34
N THR A 494 21.83 7.23 -15.80
CA THR A 494 21.56 6.90 -14.39
C THR A 494 22.52 7.63 -13.46
N GLU A 495 22.06 8.73 -12.87
CA GLU A 495 22.84 9.54 -11.93
C GLU A 495 23.02 8.82 -10.58
N LEU A 496 24.16 8.15 -10.41
CA LEU A 496 24.49 7.46 -9.16
C LEU A 496 25.17 8.36 -8.12
N SER A 497 25.68 9.55 -8.45
CA SER A 497 26.40 10.38 -7.48
C SER A 497 25.46 11.08 -6.49
N TYR A 498 25.80 11.01 -5.20
CA TYR A 498 25.09 11.69 -4.12
C TYR A 498 26.07 12.17 -3.04
N PRO A 499 25.75 13.24 -2.30
CA PRO A 499 26.62 13.75 -1.22
C PRO A 499 26.69 12.81 -0.02
N VAL A 500 27.87 12.84 0.65
CA VAL A 500 28.11 12.11 1.91
C VAL A 500 27.22 12.63 3.02
N ASP A 501 27.12 13.96 3.15
CA ASP A 501 26.22 14.62 4.10
C ASP A 501 24.77 14.40 3.68
N ARG A 502 24.00 13.74 4.54
CA ARG A 502 22.59 13.41 4.25
C ARG A 502 21.69 14.63 4.37
N VAL A 503 21.66 15.28 5.54
CA VAL A 503 20.64 16.27 5.86
C VAL A 503 21.26 17.57 6.35
N ALA A 504 20.81 18.71 5.81
CA ALA A 504 21.02 20.02 6.42
C ALA A 504 19.82 20.47 7.26
N ILE A 505 20.08 21.23 8.32
CA ILE A 505 19.05 21.88 9.14
C ILE A 505 19.29 23.38 9.10
N ALA A 506 18.29 24.15 8.70
CA ALA A 506 18.23 25.58 8.97
C ALA A 506 17.25 25.84 10.13
N TYR A 507 17.77 26.42 11.20
CA TYR A 507 17.03 26.84 12.39
C TYR A 507 17.67 28.12 12.91
N ASN A 508 16.86 29.03 13.42
CA ASN A 508 17.37 30.20 14.12
C ASN A 508 16.40 30.70 15.19
N GLU A 509 16.91 30.85 16.41
CA GLU A 509 16.11 31.29 17.56
C GLU A 509 15.58 32.72 17.39
N ASP A 510 16.22 33.63 16.63
CA ASP A 510 15.73 35.00 16.46
C ASP A 510 14.32 35.07 15.84
N MET A 511 13.86 34.00 15.16
CA MET A 511 12.48 33.89 14.68
C MET A 511 11.43 33.84 15.81
N VAL A 512 11.83 33.58 17.08
CA VAL A 512 10.92 33.63 18.25
C VAL A 512 10.42 35.04 18.58
N VAL A 513 11.09 36.08 18.09
CA VAL A 513 10.77 37.47 18.45
C VAL A 513 9.48 37.96 17.76
N HIS A 514 9.06 37.34 16.66
CA HIS A 514 7.72 37.54 16.10
C HIS A 514 6.69 36.77 16.96
N ARG A 515 5.83 37.48 17.70
CA ARG A 515 4.80 36.89 18.55
C ARG A 515 3.56 37.77 18.60
N SER A 516 2.40 37.20 18.92
CA SER A 516 1.17 37.98 19.06
C SER A 516 1.30 38.93 20.27
N PRO A 517 1.11 40.25 20.08
CA PRO A 517 1.19 41.22 21.16
C PRO A 517 -0.14 41.39 21.92
N VAL A 518 -1.23 40.79 21.41
CA VAL A 518 -2.60 40.93 21.95
C VAL A 518 -3.13 39.60 22.50
N LEU A 519 -2.85 38.48 21.83
CA LEU A 519 -3.35 37.15 22.23
C LEU A 519 -2.20 36.30 22.76
N VAL A 520 -2.14 36.14 24.08
CA VAL A 520 -1.08 35.39 24.78
C VAL A 520 -1.04 33.91 24.37
N ASP A 521 -2.20 33.31 24.10
CA ASP A 521 -2.32 31.90 23.66
C ASP A 521 -2.72 31.80 22.19
N HIS A 522 -2.07 32.58 21.33
CA HIS A 522 -2.19 32.45 19.88
C HIS A 522 -1.61 31.08 19.42
N PRO A 523 -2.24 30.34 18.50
CA PRO A 523 -1.79 29.01 18.10
C PRO A 523 -0.42 29.02 17.42
N GLU A 524 -0.20 29.95 16.48
CA GLU A 524 1.13 30.19 15.90
C GLU A 524 1.97 30.96 16.93
N LYS A 525 2.73 30.22 17.75
CA LYS A 525 3.55 30.73 18.87
C LYS A 525 5.03 30.32 18.77
N PRO A 526 5.95 31.09 19.36
CA PRO A 526 7.39 30.84 19.24
C PRO A 526 7.86 29.45 19.67
N GLU A 527 7.22 28.88 20.67
CA GLU A 527 7.58 27.60 21.30
C GLU A 527 7.50 26.42 20.30
N ARG A 528 6.78 26.58 19.18
CA ARG A 528 6.72 25.60 18.08
C ARG A 528 8.10 25.23 17.55
N ILE A 529 8.95 26.22 17.26
CA ILE A 529 10.29 25.96 16.70
C ILE A 529 11.30 25.56 17.78
N LEU A 530 11.12 26.06 19.02
CA LEU A 530 11.95 25.70 20.17
C LEU A 530 11.79 24.20 20.47
N ALA A 531 10.55 23.71 20.61
CA ALA A 531 10.30 22.31 20.96
C ALA A 531 10.75 21.32 19.88
N ILE A 532 10.72 21.69 18.59
CA ILE A 532 11.32 20.87 17.53
C ILE A 532 12.84 20.76 17.75
N TYR A 533 13.52 21.89 18.02
CA TYR A 533 14.95 21.93 18.25
C TYR A 533 15.34 21.13 19.51
N ASP A 534 14.65 21.34 20.64
CA ASP A 534 14.84 20.58 21.88
C ASP A 534 14.66 19.06 21.65
N LYS A 535 13.65 18.67 20.87
CA LYS A 535 13.41 17.27 20.51
C LYS A 535 14.53 16.70 19.62
N TYR A 536 15.09 17.51 18.72
CA TYR A 536 16.24 17.13 17.89
C TYR A 536 17.51 16.95 18.74
N GLU A 537 17.73 17.76 19.77
CA GLU A 537 18.82 17.54 20.74
C GLU A 537 18.57 16.26 21.56
N GLU A 538 17.36 16.06 22.08
CA GLU A 538 16.99 14.86 22.83
C GLU A 538 17.24 13.57 22.02
N PHE A 539 16.85 13.56 20.74
CA PHE A 539 17.00 12.43 19.83
C PHE A 539 18.40 12.35 19.18
N GLY A 540 19.34 13.23 19.56
CA GLY A 540 20.72 13.22 19.06
C GLY A 540 20.87 13.55 17.58
N ILE A 541 19.87 14.22 16.99
CA ILE A 541 19.76 14.52 15.56
C ILE A 541 20.73 15.63 15.15
N ILE A 542 20.90 16.67 15.97
CA ILE A 542 21.77 17.82 15.68
C ILE A 542 23.20 17.38 15.31
N ASN A 543 23.75 16.40 16.03
CA ASN A 543 25.10 15.86 15.81
C ASN A 543 25.25 15.01 14.53
N ARG A 544 24.17 14.76 13.80
CA ARG A 544 24.11 13.91 12.60
C ARG A 544 23.79 14.70 11.32
N CYS A 545 23.61 16.01 11.45
CA CYS A 545 23.13 16.90 10.40
C CYS A 545 24.06 18.11 10.22
N VAL A 546 24.01 18.73 9.04
CA VAL A 546 24.75 19.98 8.76
C VAL A 546 23.89 21.17 9.20
N MET A 547 24.22 21.75 10.36
CA MET A 547 23.58 22.99 10.82
C MET A 547 23.99 24.18 9.93
N LEU A 548 23.00 24.91 9.41
CA LEU A 548 23.23 26.07 8.54
C LEU A 548 23.17 27.40 9.34
N PRO A 549 24.02 28.40 9.02
CA PRO A 549 24.07 29.67 9.73
C PRO A 549 22.94 30.62 9.30
N LYS A 550 22.52 31.50 10.21
CA LYS A 550 21.51 32.57 9.98
C LYS A 550 21.67 33.24 8.61
N ARG A 551 20.60 33.26 7.82
CA ARG A 551 20.47 34.03 6.58
C ARG A 551 19.15 34.80 6.57
N LEU A 552 19.21 36.08 6.24
CA LEU A 552 18.04 36.85 5.80
C LEU A 552 17.95 36.77 4.28
N ALA A 553 16.77 36.56 3.74
CA ALA A 553 16.51 36.68 2.31
C ALA A 553 16.76 38.12 1.85
N ALA A 554 17.41 38.28 0.70
CA ALA A 554 17.53 39.58 0.06
C ALA A 554 16.17 40.00 -0.53
N LYS A 555 15.87 41.31 -0.56
CA LYS A 555 14.61 41.83 -1.11
C LYS A 555 14.31 41.30 -2.53
N LYS A 556 15.34 41.18 -3.39
CA LYS A 556 15.24 40.59 -4.74
C LYS A 556 14.77 39.12 -4.77
N GLU A 557 15.00 38.35 -3.71
CA GLU A 557 14.58 36.96 -3.58
C GLU A 557 13.10 36.89 -3.20
N ILE A 558 12.65 37.73 -2.28
CA ILE A 558 11.21 37.88 -1.94
C ILE A 558 10.39 38.33 -3.17
N LEU A 559 10.94 39.25 -3.97
CA LEU A 559 10.33 39.76 -5.20
C LEU A 559 10.16 38.69 -6.31
N LEU A 560 10.70 37.48 -6.16
CA LEU A 560 10.40 36.37 -7.07
C LEU A 560 8.94 35.93 -7.00
N ALA A 561 8.31 36.04 -5.83
CA ALA A 561 6.94 35.59 -5.58
C ALA A 561 5.97 36.72 -5.20
N HIS A 562 6.49 37.86 -4.70
CA HIS A 562 5.70 38.94 -4.10
C HIS A 562 5.84 40.26 -4.87
N LYS A 563 4.75 41.00 -5.02
CA LYS A 563 4.73 42.34 -5.62
C LYS A 563 5.49 43.32 -4.73
N GLU A 564 6.27 44.20 -5.36
CA GLU A 564 7.11 45.17 -4.65
C GLU A 564 6.32 46.07 -3.69
N SER A 565 5.10 46.48 -4.07
CA SER A 565 4.22 47.28 -3.22
C SER A 565 3.89 46.59 -1.89
N TYR A 566 3.67 45.27 -1.91
CA TYR A 566 3.37 44.48 -0.72
C TYR A 566 4.63 44.23 0.12
N VAL A 567 5.77 43.94 -0.51
CA VAL A 567 7.05 43.81 0.21
C VAL A 567 7.41 45.12 0.93
N MET A 568 7.22 46.28 0.28
CA MET A 568 7.38 47.61 0.89
C MET A 568 6.34 47.91 1.99
N GLU A 569 5.18 47.27 1.96
CA GLU A 569 4.16 47.41 2.99
C GLU A 569 4.57 46.67 4.27
N ILE A 570 4.94 45.38 4.14
CA ILE A 570 5.47 44.59 5.27
C ILE A 570 6.79 45.17 5.81
N GLU A 571 7.67 45.71 4.96
CA GLU A 571 8.92 46.37 5.37
C GLU A 571 8.68 47.55 6.34
N LYS A 572 7.55 48.27 6.21
CA LYS A 572 7.20 49.38 7.12
C LYS A 572 6.91 48.90 8.55
N THR A 573 6.49 47.65 8.75
CA THR A 573 6.09 47.12 10.08
C THR A 573 7.16 47.31 11.14
N ALA A 574 8.44 47.33 10.76
CA ALA A 574 9.57 47.57 11.64
C ALA A 574 9.58 48.95 12.33
N ASN A 575 8.86 49.94 11.79
CA ASN A 575 8.84 51.32 12.28
C ASN A 575 7.45 51.78 12.78
N LEU A 576 6.45 50.89 12.79
CA LEU A 576 5.08 51.21 13.22
C LEU A 576 4.89 50.96 14.73
N SER A 577 4.06 51.80 15.34
CA SER A 577 3.55 51.55 16.70
C SER A 577 2.64 50.31 16.73
N GLN A 578 2.40 49.74 17.91
CA GLN A 578 1.58 48.54 18.01
C GLN A 578 0.12 48.76 17.59
N ASP A 579 -0.43 49.97 17.80
CA ASP A 579 -1.80 50.29 17.38
C ASP A 579 -1.91 50.41 15.85
N GLU A 580 -0.87 50.94 15.18
CA GLU A 580 -0.78 50.96 13.71
C GLU A 580 -0.63 49.54 13.16
N LEU A 581 0.19 48.69 13.78
CA LEU A 581 0.34 47.28 13.42
C LEU A 581 -0.96 46.48 13.60
N ASN A 582 -1.70 46.72 14.68
CA ASN A 582 -3.00 46.10 14.93
C ASN A 582 -4.04 46.59 13.89
N THR A 583 -3.98 47.87 13.51
CA THR A 583 -4.84 48.42 12.45
C THR A 583 -4.53 47.81 11.09
N MET A 584 -3.24 47.63 10.77
CA MET A 584 -2.77 46.98 9.55
C MET A 584 -3.09 45.47 9.55
N SER A 585 -2.96 44.76 10.67
CA SER A 585 -3.27 43.33 10.71
C SER A 585 -4.75 43.05 10.42
N ASN A 586 -5.65 43.98 10.81
CA ASN A 586 -7.08 43.89 10.53
C ASN A 586 -7.46 44.05 9.04
N THR A 587 -6.52 44.42 8.15
CA THR A 587 -6.78 44.42 6.69
C THR A 587 -6.46 43.07 6.04
N TYR A 588 -5.93 42.10 6.79
CA TYR A 588 -5.62 40.75 6.35
C TYR A 588 -6.45 39.73 7.13
N GLU A 589 -6.67 38.55 6.55
CA GLU A 589 -7.44 37.49 7.21
C GLU A 589 -6.53 36.62 8.10
N SER A 590 -6.85 36.54 9.40
CA SER A 590 -6.12 35.71 10.37
C SER A 590 -4.61 35.98 10.43
N VAL A 591 -4.20 37.25 10.48
CA VAL A 591 -2.80 37.68 10.61
C VAL A 591 -2.61 38.50 11.88
N TYR A 592 -1.45 38.39 12.52
CA TYR A 592 -0.99 39.31 13.57
C TYR A 592 0.37 39.91 13.16
N LEU A 593 0.63 41.15 13.59
CA LEU A 593 1.85 41.88 13.23
C LEU A 593 2.60 42.40 14.46
N HIS A 594 3.94 42.40 14.36
CA HIS A 594 4.89 42.84 15.37
C HIS A 594 6.03 43.59 14.66
N GLN A 595 6.78 44.46 15.35
CA GLN A 595 7.89 45.22 14.74
C GLN A 595 9.02 44.33 14.20
N LYS A 596 9.03 43.03 14.56
CA LYS A 596 9.96 42.02 14.02
C LYS A 596 9.37 41.10 12.96
N THR A 597 8.12 41.31 12.53
CA THR A 597 7.48 40.48 11.49
C THR A 597 8.30 40.44 10.20
N TYR A 598 8.71 41.60 9.66
CA TYR A 598 9.51 41.63 8.43
C TYR A 598 10.85 40.89 8.56
N GLU A 599 11.60 41.14 9.65
CA GLU A 599 12.89 40.48 9.87
C GLU A 599 12.77 38.97 10.03
N CYS A 600 11.75 38.49 10.78
CA CYS A 600 11.52 37.06 10.96
C CYS A 600 11.05 36.39 9.64
N ALA A 601 10.19 37.05 8.86
CA ALA A 601 9.77 36.54 7.55
C ALA A 601 10.91 36.49 6.53
N LEU A 602 11.82 37.49 6.53
CA LEU A 602 13.06 37.41 5.75
C LEU A 602 13.95 36.26 6.22
N MET A 603 13.97 35.95 7.51
CA MET A 603 14.77 34.85 8.06
C MET A 603 14.20 33.48 7.72
N ALA A 604 12.87 33.32 7.75
CA ALA A 604 12.19 32.10 7.32
C ALA A 604 12.48 31.79 5.85
N ALA A 605 12.23 32.75 4.95
CA ALA A 605 12.54 32.61 3.54
C ALA A 605 14.04 32.39 3.29
N GLY A 606 14.91 33.18 3.94
CA GLY A 606 16.37 33.08 3.79
C GLY A 606 16.93 31.72 4.21
N SER A 607 16.40 31.16 5.30
CA SER A 607 16.73 29.83 5.80
C SER A 607 16.35 28.74 4.80
N LEU A 608 15.12 28.78 4.25
CA LEU A 608 14.67 27.77 3.28
C LEU A 608 15.46 27.85 1.96
N ILE A 609 15.70 29.06 1.43
CA ILE A 609 16.53 29.24 0.23
C ILE A 609 17.92 28.65 0.46
N GLN A 610 18.50 28.81 1.65
CA GLN A 610 19.81 28.25 2.00
C GLN A 610 19.82 26.72 2.02
N VAL A 611 18.76 26.07 2.53
CA VAL A 611 18.64 24.60 2.47
C VAL A 611 18.54 24.13 1.02
N VAL A 612 17.69 24.78 0.22
CA VAL A 612 17.54 24.49 -1.21
C VAL A 612 18.86 24.67 -1.96
N ASP A 613 19.59 25.77 -1.73
CA ASP A 613 20.92 26.01 -2.29
C ASP A 613 21.89 24.84 -1.99
N ARG A 614 21.89 24.31 -0.76
CA ARG A 614 22.78 23.20 -0.37
C ARG A 614 22.36 21.88 -1.02
N VAL A 615 21.07 21.66 -1.26
CA VAL A 615 20.53 20.44 -1.91
C VAL A 615 20.73 20.46 -3.42
N ILE A 616 20.39 21.55 -4.12
CA ILE A 616 20.52 21.62 -5.59
C ILE A 616 21.99 21.61 -6.04
N ASN A 617 22.89 22.23 -5.26
CA ASN A 617 24.34 22.16 -5.49
C ASN A 617 24.97 20.85 -4.99
N ARG A 618 24.17 19.86 -4.59
CA ARG A 618 24.60 18.52 -4.12
C ARG A 618 25.65 18.57 -3.00
N ALA A 619 25.56 19.56 -2.12
CA ALA A 619 26.43 19.65 -0.94
C ALA A 619 25.84 18.88 0.26
N VAL A 620 24.53 18.69 0.29
CA VAL A 620 23.79 17.76 1.16
C VAL A 620 22.69 17.08 0.33
N ARG A 621 22.19 15.90 0.75
CA ARG A 621 21.19 15.16 -0.04
C ARG A 621 19.81 15.80 0.08
N SER A 622 19.41 16.11 1.30
CA SER A 622 18.10 16.64 1.67
C SER A 622 18.23 17.69 2.79
N GLY A 623 17.12 18.29 3.22
CA GLY A 623 17.17 19.18 4.38
C GLY A 623 15.83 19.59 4.97
N VAL A 624 15.90 20.29 6.09
CA VAL A 624 14.75 20.75 6.87
C VAL A 624 14.95 22.21 7.28
N ALA A 625 13.95 23.04 7.04
CA ALA A 625 13.87 24.42 7.51
C ALA A 625 12.85 24.50 8.66
N ILE A 626 13.35 24.65 9.88
CA ILE A 626 12.55 24.84 11.11
C ILE A 626 12.30 26.35 11.25
N VAL A 627 11.31 26.85 10.53
CA VAL A 627 11.10 28.28 10.29
C VAL A 627 9.74 28.78 10.77
N ARG A 628 9.66 30.06 11.11
CA ARG A 628 8.41 30.80 11.31
C ARG A 628 8.62 32.32 11.10
N PRO A 629 7.61 33.09 10.67
CA PRO A 629 6.24 32.70 10.36
C PRO A 629 6.12 31.77 9.13
N PRO A 630 5.00 31.04 8.99
CA PRO A 630 4.71 30.19 7.82
C PRO A 630 4.51 31.02 6.53
N GLY A 631 4.25 30.34 5.42
CA GLY A 631 4.21 30.92 4.08
C GLY A 631 3.07 30.48 3.15
N HIS A 632 2.54 29.25 3.23
CA HIS A 632 1.73 28.67 2.14
C HIS A 632 0.40 29.41 1.82
N HIS A 633 -0.19 30.13 2.78
CA HIS A 633 -1.36 30.99 2.56
C HIS A 633 -1.03 32.39 1.99
N ALA A 634 0.21 32.85 2.07
CA ALA A 634 0.59 34.20 1.65
C ALA A 634 0.51 34.34 0.12
N GLU A 635 -0.26 35.32 -0.34
CA GLU A 635 -0.47 35.60 -1.75
C GLU A 635 0.56 36.59 -2.28
N SER A 636 0.62 36.79 -3.60
CA SER A 636 1.57 37.72 -4.24
C SER A 636 1.50 39.16 -3.74
N ASN A 637 0.41 39.55 -3.05
CA ASN A 637 0.20 40.91 -2.57
C ASN A 637 -0.57 41.03 -1.25
N ALA A 638 -0.63 39.96 -0.45
CA ALA A 638 -1.34 39.97 0.84
C ALA A 638 -0.81 38.88 1.79
N ALA A 639 -0.77 39.21 3.08
CA ALA A 639 -0.63 38.23 4.14
C ALA A 639 -2.00 37.54 4.38
N CYS A 640 -1.98 36.28 4.80
CA CYS A 640 -3.19 35.51 5.13
C CYS A 640 -2.81 34.32 6.03
N GLY A 641 -3.66 33.91 6.97
CA GLY A 641 -3.49 32.65 7.72
C GLY A 641 -2.12 32.52 8.39
N PHE A 642 -1.73 33.53 9.18
CA PHE A 642 -0.41 33.71 9.80
C PHE A 642 0.78 33.85 8.83
N CYS A 643 0.59 33.61 7.53
CA CYS A 643 1.64 33.60 6.53
C CYS A 643 1.95 35.02 6.03
N ILE A 644 3.24 35.37 6.00
CA ILE A 644 3.70 36.72 5.62
C ILE A 644 4.33 36.71 4.22
N PHE A 645 5.30 35.84 3.99
CA PHE A 645 5.86 35.58 2.67
C PHE A 645 5.79 34.09 2.40
N ASN A 646 5.37 33.71 1.19
CA ASN A 646 5.32 32.32 0.79
C ASN A 646 6.75 31.74 0.61
N ASN A 647 7.29 31.21 1.70
CA ASN A 647 8.64 30.69 1.81
C ASN A 647 8.92 29.63 0.72
N VAL A 648 8.03 28.64 0.61
CA VAL A 648 8.14 27.54 -0.35
C VAL A 648 8.10 28.05 -1.79
N ALA A 649 7.20 28.96 -2.14
CA ALA A 649 7.13 29.52 -3.48
C ALA A 649 8.34 30.40 -3.85
N ILE A 650 8.89 31.15 -2.89
CA ILE A 650 10.15 31.88 -3.08
C ILE A 650 11.30 30.90 -3.36
N ALA A 651 11.41 29.83 -2.57
CA ALA A 651 12.46 28.83 -2.71
C ALA A 651 12.33 28.03 -4.04
N ALA A 652 11.12 27.69 -4.47
CA ALA A 652 10.85 27.07 -5.77
C ALA A 652 11.25 28.01 -6.93
N LYS A 653 10.80 29.27 -6.92
CA LYS A 653 11.15 30.23 -7.99
C LYS A 653 12.64 30.56 -8.00
N HIS A 654 13.32 30.53 -6.84
CA HIS A 654 14.78 30.61 -6.77
C HIS A 654 15.46 29.39 -7.41
N ALA A 655 15.01 28.16 -7.12
CA ALA A 655 15.56 26.95 -7.75
C ALA A 655 15.32 26.91 -9.27
N LEU A 656 14.16 27.37 -9.76
CA LEU A 656 13.92 27.56 -11.21
C LEU A 656 14.90 28.59 -11.81
N ALA A 657 15.21 29.67 -11.09
CA ALA A 657 16.20 30.67 -11.52
C ALA A 657 17.65 30.14 -11.50
N GLN A 658 17.93 29.06 -10.75
CA GLN A 658 19.20 28.29 -10.82
C GLN A 658 19.20 27.22 -11.93
N GLY A 659 18.13 27.10 -12.72
CA GLY A 659 18.07 26.26 -13.92
C GLY A 659 17.37 24.91 -13.76
N LEU A 660 16.75 24.62 -12.61
CA LEU A 660 15.82 23.48 -12.49
C LEU A 660 14.58 23.72 -13.37
N LYS A 661 14.03 22.63 -13.88
CA LYS A 661 12.93 22.57 -14.86
C LYS A 661 11.68 21.92 -14.29
N ARG A 662 11.80 21.02 -13.32
CA ARG A 662 10.68 20.31 -12.69
C ARG A 662 10.82 20.29 -11.17
N ILE A 663 9.91 20.96 -10.47
CA ILE A 663 9.84 20.99 -9.00
C ILE A 663 8.49 20.46 -8.56
N LEU A 664 8.48 19.46 -7.69
CA LEU A 664 7.27 19.00 -7.02
C LEU A 664 7.13 19.77 -5.69
N ILE A 665 5.96 20.34 -5.44
CA ILE A 665 5.57 20.86 -4.13
C ILE A 665 4.45 19.97 -3.60
N VAL A 666 4.68 19.31 -2.46
CA VAL A 666 3.63 18.59 -1.72
C VAL A 666 3.26 19.39 -0.48
N ASP A 667 1.98 19.71 -0.34
CA ASP A 667 1.41 20.38 0.82
C ASP A 667 0.52 19.41 1.60
N TRP A 668 0.98 19.00 2.77
CA TRP A 668 0.25 18.12 3.69
C TRP A 668 -0.29 18.86 4.92
N ASP A 669 -0.17 20.19 4.94
CA ASP A 669 -0.85 21.03 5.93
C ASP A 669 -2.36 20.80 5.84
N VAL A 670 -3.06 20.82 6.98
CA VAL A 670 -4.49 20.53 6.99
C VAL A 670 -5.32 21.59 6.26
N HIS A 671 -4.75 22.76 5.97
CA HIS A 671 -5.37 23.84 5.20
C HIS A 671 -4.86 23.87 3.75
N HIS A 672 -5.72 24.29 2.83
CA HIS A 672 -5.32 24.50 1.44
C HIS A 672 -4.35 25.68 1.33
N GLY A 673 -3.12 25.43 0.85
CA GLY A 673 -2.12 26.45 0.52
C GLY A 673 -2.50 27.31 -0.70
N ASN A 674 -3.56 28.11 -0.56
CA ASN A 674 -4.13 28.97 -1.61
C ASN A 674 -3.09 29.94 -2.22
N GLY A 675 -2.16 30.45 -1.40
CA GLY A 675 -1.08 31.32 -1.87
C GLY A 675 -0.13 30.57 -2.80
N THR A 676 0.25 29.35 -2.42
CA THR A 676 1.13 28.48 -3.22
C THR A 676 0.47 28.09 -4.55
N GLN A 677 -0.78 27.63 -4.53
CA GLN A 677 -1.53 27.31 -5.76
C GLN A 677 -1.54 28.51 -6.73
N ARG A 678 -2.01 29.69 -6.29
CA ARG A 678 -2.12 30.88 -7.15
C ARG A 678 -0.77 31.37 -7.70
N MET A 679 0.36 31.06 -7.05
CA MET A 679 1.70 31.43 -7.53
C MET A 679 2.26 30.50 -8.63
N PHE A 680 1.65 29.32 -8.84
CA PHE A 680 2.09 28.31 -9.80
C PHE A 680 0.99 27.76 -10.71
N GLU A 681 -0.26 28.20 -10.55
CA GLU A 681 -1.43 27.69 -11.28
C GLU A 681 -1.28 27.67 -12.81
N ALA A 682 -0.42 28.54 -13.36
CA ALA A 682 -0.10 28.65 -14.79
C ALA A 682 1.28 28.07 -15.20
N ASP A 683 2.09 27.53 -14.29
CA ASP A 683 3.50 27.18 -14.52
C ASP A 683 3.78 25.67 -14.41
N LYS A 684 3.66 24.95 -15.53
CA LYS A 684 3.93 23.50 -15.65
C LYS A 684 5.32 23.01 -15.21
N ARG A 685 6.26 23.90 -14.89
CA ARG A 685 7.56 23.54 -14.28
C ARG A 685 7.41 23.21 -12.80
N VAL A 686 6.29 23.57 -12.19
CA VAL A 686 5.97 23.29 -10.79
C VAL A 686 4.67 22.50 -10.73
N LEU A 687 4.76 21.27 -10.22
CA LEU A 687 3.61 20.46 -9.87
C LEU A 687 3.27 20.74 -8.40
N TYR A 688 2.09 21.27 -8.13
CA TYR A 688 1.58 21.47 -6.76
C TYR A 688 0.54 20.39 -6.44
N ILE A 689 0.76 19.65 -5.36
CA ILE A 689 -0.17 18.64 -4.83
C ILE A 689 -0.51 19.01 -3.38
N SER A 690 -1.79 19.11 -3.02
CA SER A 690 -2.21 19.45 -1.65
C SER A 690 -3.26 18.48 -1.10
N LEU A 691 -3.05 17.95 0.10
CA LEU A 691 -4.07 17.23 0.87
C LEU A 691 -4.52 18.09 2.03
N HIS A 692 -5.80 18.44 2.09
CA HIS A 692 -6.29 19.40 3.10
C HIS A 692 -7.76 19.13 3.45
N ARG A 693 -8.20 19.57 4.62
CA ARG A 693 -9.62 19.62 4.95
C ARG A 693 -10.28 20.68 4.10
N TYR A 694 -11.32 20.29 3.36
CA TYR A 694 -12.09 21.17 2.50
C TYR A 694 -13.50 21.40 3.04
N ASN A 695 -14.14 20.34 3.57
CA ASN A 695 -15.50 20.39 4.13
C ASN A 695 -16.50 21.13 3.20
N LYS A 696 -16.47 20.79 1.91
CA LYS A 696 -17.26 21.43 0.83
C LYS A 696 -17.08 22.95 0.78
N GLY A 697 -15.83 23.42 0.87
CA GLY A 697 -15.45 24.84 0.80
C GLY A 697 -15.69 25.65 2.08
N LYS A 698 -15.91 25.00 3.22
CA LYS A 698 -16.21 25.65 4.51
C LYS A 698 -15.05 25.66 5.50
N PHE A 699 -14.00 24.89 5.23
CA PHE A 699 -12.79 24.91 6.05
C PHE A 699 -11.85 26.01 5.55
N PHE A 700 -11.06 26.62 6.43
CA PHE A 700 -10.16 27.72 6.07
C PHE A 700 -9.20 27.30 4.93
N PRO A 701 -8.98 28.11 3.88
CA PRO A 701 -9.35 29.52 3.71
C PRO A 701 -10.76 29.80 3.13
N SER A 702 -11.70 28.86 3.24
CA SER A 702 -13.11 29.01 2.82
C SER A 702 -13.32 29.37 1.34
N SER A 703 -12.39 28.96 0.48
CA SER A 703 -12.46 29.13 -0.98
C SER A 703 -12.84 27.82 -1.68
N THR A 704 -13.40 27.91 -2.88
CA THR A 704 -13.58 26.76 -3.79
C THR A 704 -12.31 26.41 -4.57
N ASP A 705 -11.25 27.21 -4.43
CA ASP A 705 -9.95 26.99 -5.11
C ASP A 705 -9.21 25.73 -4.63
N GLY A 706 -9.55 25.22 -3.44
CA GLY A 706 -9.04 23.95 -2.92
C GLY A 706 -9.76 22.71 -3.44
N ASN A 707 -10.78 22.82 -4.28
CA ASN A 707 -11.50 21.62 -4.72
C ASN A 707 -10.75 20.83 -5.81
N TYR A 708 -11.13 19.57 -5.99
CA TYR A 708 -10.47 18.63 -6.92
C TYR A 708 -10.58 19.05 -8.40
N ASP A 709 -11.58 19.86 -8.78
CA ASP A 709 -11.77 20.39 -10.15
C ASP A 709 -10.78 21.51 -10.51
N LYS A 710 -9.97 21.96 -9.54
CA LYS A 710 -8.96 23.02 -9.72
C LYS A 710 -7.63 22.41 -10.16
N VAL A 711 -7.51 22.24 -11.47
CA VAL A 711 -6.43 21.50 -12.12
C VAL A 711 -5.28 22.37 -12.65
N GLY A 712 -5.31 23.68 -12.40
CA GLY A 712 -4.42 24.65 -13.01
C GLY A 712 -5.10 25.43 -14.14
N ILE A 713 -4.39 26.41 -14.70
CA ILE A 713 -4.83 27.29 -15.79
C ILE A 713 -3.73 27.42 -16.84
N GLU A 714 -4.08 27.92 -18.03
CA GLU A 714 -3.12 28.16 -19.13
C GLU A 714 -2.21 26.93 -19.40
N GLU A 715 -0.89 27.11 -19.39
CA GLU A 715 0.09 26.02 -19.57
C GLU A 715 0.19 25.10 -18.35
N GLY A 716 -0.28 25.52 -17.18
CA GLY A 716 -0.26 24.77 -15.91
C GLY A 716 -1.42 23.80 -15.70
N VAL A 717 -2.34 23.66 -16.68
CA VAL A 717 -3.43 22.67 -16.61
C VAL A 717 -2.86 21.24 -16.48
N GLY A 718 -3.31 20.52 -15.46
CA GLY A 718 -2.81 19.21 -15.02
C GLY A 718 -1.78 19.30 -13.88
N PHE A 719 -1.10 20.43 -13.70
CA PHE A 719 0.01 20.60 -12.74
C PHE A 719 -0.44 21.14 -11.37
N ASN A 720 -1.75 21.21 -11.12
CA ASN A 720 -2.33 21.45 -9.80
C ASN A 720 -3.24 20.27 -9.40
N VAL A 721 -3.00 19.67 -8.24
CA VAL A 721 -3.73 18.49 -7.75
C VAL A 721 -4.18 18.73 -6.31
N ASN A 722 -5.47 18.99 -6.13
CA ASN A 722 -6.06 19.09 -4.79
C ASN A 722 -6.73 17.77 -4.38
N ILE A 723 -6.52 17.35 -3.13
CA ILE A 723 -7.17 16.21 -2.48
C ILE A 723 -8.04 16.76 -1.32
N PRO A 724 -9.28 17.22 -1.61
CA PRO A 724 -10.10 17.97 -0.67
C PRO A 724 -10.91 17.08 0.28
N TRP A 725 -10.43 16.88 1.52
CA TRP A 725 -11.12 16.03 2.48
C TRP A 725 -12.47 16.61 2.92
N ASN A 726 -13.55 15.87 2.63
CA ASN A 726 -14.94 16.28 2.89
C ASN A 726 -15.57 15.67 4.15
N LYS A 727 -14.82 14.87 4.91
CA LYS A 727 -15.29 14.17 6.11
C LYS A 727 -15.77 15.17 7.19
N PRO A 728 -17.05 15.11 7.62
CA PRO A 728 -17.57 15.97 8.68
C PRO A 728 -16.78 15.82 9.97
N GLY A 729 -16.46 16.94 10.64
CA GLY A 729 -15.68 16.96 11.89
C GLY A 729 -14.18 16.70 11.73
N GLY A 730 -13.69 16.32 10.54
CA GLY A 730 -12.30 15.90 10.34
C GLY A 730 -12.12 14.43 10.69
N GLY A 731 -11.09 14.09 11.48
CA GLY A 731 -10.82 12.72 11.89
C GLY A 731 -10.31 11.81 10.78
N LEU A 732 -9.61 12.36 9.79
CA LEU A 732 -8.85 11.57 8.80
C LEU A 732 -7.70 10.85 9.51
N THR A 733 -7.33 9.65 9.05
CA THR A 733 -6.33 8.77 9.68
C THR A 733 -5.21 8.41 8.71
N ASP A 734 -4.16 7.74 9.21
CA ASP A 734 -3.02 7.27 8.41
C ASP A 734 -3.48 6.47 7.17
N GLY A 735 -4.52 5.64 7.30
CA GLY A 735 -5.12 4.89 6.18
C GLY A 735 -5.67 5.75 5.04
N ASP A 736 -6.27 6.91 5.36
CA ASP A 736 -6.76 7.85 4.34
C ASP A 736 -5.59 8.47 3.55
N TYR A 737 -4.47 8.74 4.23
CA TYR A 737 -3.27 9.31 3.61
C TYR A 737 -2.44 8.26 2.88
N ILE A 738 -2.36 7.01 3.35
CA ILE A 738 -1.79 5.88 2.57
C ILE A 738 -2.54 5.78 1.25
N ALA A 739 -3.87 5.75 1.27
CA ALA A 739 -4.69 5.65 0.06
C ALA A 739 -4.42 6.83 -0.90
N ALA A 740 -4.34 8.07 -0.39
CA ALA A 740 -4.00 9.23 -1.21
C ALA A 740 -2.60 9.12 -1.85
N PHE A 741 -1.59 8.73 -1.07
CA PHE A 741 -0.23 8.64 -1.55
C PHE A 741 -0.04 7.56 -2.61
N GLN A 742 -0.60 6.37 -2.39
CA GLN A 742 -0.43 5.24 -3.32
C GLN A 742 -1.35 5.35 -4.55
N ALA A 743 -2.56 5.89 -4.43
CA ALA A 743 -3.49 6.00 -5.56
C ALA A 743 -3.29 7.25 -6.42
N VAL A 744 -2.78 8.36 -5.86
CA VAL A 744 -2.72 9.66 -6.57
C VAL A 744 -1.30 10.26 -6.54
N ILE A 745 -0.75 10.52 -5.35
CA ILE A 745 0.43 11.40 -5.24
C ILE A 745 1.68 10.76 -5.84
N LEU A 746 2.00 9.53 -5.45
CA LEU A 746 3.19 8.84 -5.94
C LEU A 746 3.08 8.52 -7.44
N PRO A 747 1.98 7.97 -7.99
CA PRO A 747 1.84 7.79 -9.43
C PRO A 747 2.11 9.07 -10.24
N ILE A 748 1.48 10.19 -9.87
CA ILE A 748 1.68 11.49 -10.53
C ILE A 748 3.12 11.97 -10.36
N ALA A 749 3.67 11.90 -9.15
CA ALA A 749 5.02 12.39 -8.85
C ALA A 749 6.12 11.57 -9.56
N TYR A 750 5.93 10.26 -9.70
CA TYR A 750 6.79 9.40 -10.51
C TYR A 750 6.72 9.79 -11.99
N GLN A 751 5.51 9.96 -12.55
CA GLN A 751 5.34 10.39 -13.94
C GLN A 751 5.88 11.80 -14.22
N PHE A 752 5.84 12.70 -13.24
CA PHE A 752 6.40 14.06 -13.35
C PHE A 752 7.93 14.10 -13.27
N ASP A 753 8.59 13.08 -12.71
CA ASP A 753 10.06 12.97 -12.58
C ASP A 753 10.70 14.28 -12.02
N PRO A 754 10.37 14.73 -10.79
CA PRO A 754 10.85 15.99 -10.27
C PRO A 754 12.38 16.01 -10.08
N GLU A 755 13.00 17.16 -10.34
CA GLU A 755 14.42 17.40 -10.05
C GLU A 755 14.65 17.88 -8.61
N LEU A 756 13.60 18.34 -7.92
CA LEU A 756 13.58 18.73 -6.52
C LEU A 756 12.16 18.52 -5.97
N VAL A 757 12.05 17.97 -4.76
CA VAL A 757 10.81 17.92 -3.99
C VAL A 757 10.88 18.95 -2.87
N LEU A 758 9.90 19.83 -2.80
CA LEU A 758 9.65 20.72 -1.67
C LEU A 758 8.40 20.24 -0.93
N VAL A 759 8.42 20.31 0.39
CA VAL A 759 7.26 19.97 1.22
C VAL A 759 6.88 21.17 2.08
N SER A 760 5.65 21.65 1.90
CA SER A 760 4.95 22.51 2.86
C SER A 760 4.55 21.63 4.04
N ALA A 761 5.41 21.58 5.06
CA ALA A 761 5.33 20.63 6.16
C ALA A 761 4.52 21.21 7.32
N GLY A 762 3.19 21.24 7.15
CA GLY A 762 2.25 21.50 8.24
C GLY A 762 2.01 20.25 9.09
N PHE A 763 1.92 20.41 10.41
CA PHE A 763 1.67 19.28 11.33
C PHE A 763 0.33 19.39 12.07
N ASP A 764 -0.59 20.21 11.57
CA ASP A 764 -1.91 20.40 12.14
C ASP A 764 -2.93 19.32 11.76
N ALA A 765 -2.64 18.50 10.73
CA ALA A 765 -3.37 17.26 10.53
C ALA A 765 -3.03 16.16 11.58
N CYS A 766 -2.03 16.39 12.44
CA CYS A 766 -1.59 15.42 13.44
C CYS A 766 -2.58 15.28 14.61
N ILE A 767 -2.55 14.14 15.29
CA ILE A 767 -3.28 13.90 16.54
C ILE A 767 -3.08 15.05 17.55
N ASN A 768 -4.14 15.33 18.31
CA ASN A 768 -4.17 16.36 19.35
C ASN A 768 -3.92 17.80 18.89
N ASP A 769 -3.90 18.10 17.58
CA ASP A 769 -3.86 19.46 17.08
C ASP A 769 -5.19 20.22 17.33
N PRO A 770 -5.16 21.44 17.88
CA PRO A 770 -6.37 22.18 18.23
C PRO A 770 -7.16 22.74 17.02
N ILE A 771 -6.57 22.79 15.82
CA ILE A 771 -7.21 23.37 14.62
C ILE A 771 -7.59 22.26 13.62
N GLY A 772 -6.65 21.39 13.26
CA GLY A 772 -6.84 20.48 12.14
C GLY A 772 -7.78 19.30 12.41
N SER A 773 -8.06 18.94 13.67
CA SER A 773 -9.03 17.89 14.07
C SER A 773 -8.87 16.52 13.38
N CYS A 774 -7.71 16.25 12.77
CA CYS A 774 -7.39 14.96 12.16
C CYS A 774 -6.70 14.04 13.18
N LYS A 775 -6.38 12.81 12.76
CA LYS A 775 -5.81 11.75 13.60
C LYS A 775 -4.59 11.10 12.94
N LEU A 776 -3.76 11.90 12.25
CA LEU A 776 -2.50 11.41 11.71
C LEU A 776 -1.49 11.25 12.83
N THR A 777 -0.80 10.12 12.84
CA THR A 777 0.26 9.85 13.82
C THR A 777 1.56 10.58 13.45
N PRO A 778 2.42 10.94 14.42
CA PRO A 778 3.77 11.45 14.12
C PRO A 778 4.57 10.54 13.18
N GLU A 779 4.35 9.23 13.29
CA GLU A 779 4.94 8.17 12.49
C GLU A 779 4.58 8.31 11.01
N MET A 780 3.32 8.63 10.71
CA MET A 780 2.80 8.82 9.35
C MET A 780 3.58 9.89 8.56
N TYR A 781 3.98 10.98 9.21
CA TYR A 781 4.82 12.01 8.59
C TYR A 781 6.22 11.49 8.23
N GLY A 782 6.77 10.56 9.01
CA GLY A 782 8.01 9.85 8.66
C GLY A 782 7.85 9.01 7.39
N HIS A 783 6.74 8.27 7.26
CA HIS A 783 6.42 7.47 6.07
C HIS A 783 6.20 8.33 4.82
N MET A 784 5.40 9.41 4.92
CA MET A 784 5.21 10.37 3.83
C MET A 784 6.53 11.01 3.37
N THR A 785 7.39 11.40 4.33
CA THR A 785 8.74 11.92 4.02
C THR A 785 9.59 10.89 3.29
N TYR A 786 9.55 9.64 3.75
CA TYR A 786 10.33 8.56 3.16
C TYR A 786 9.89 8.25 1.73
N TRP A 787 8.59 8.12 1.46
CA TRP A 787 8.09 7.86 0.11
C TRP A 787 8.44 8.98 -0.87
N LEU A 788 8.36 10.25 -0.45
CA LEU A 788 8.79 11.37 -1.28
C LEU A 788 10.31 11.42 -1.48
N SER A 789 11.10 10.84 -0.56
CA SER A 789 12.56 10.78 -0.67
C SER A 789 13.10 9.77 -1.69
N THR A 790 12.25 8.90 -2.27
CA THR A 790 12.64 8.05 -3.39
C THR A 790 12.72 8.84 -4.70
N LEU A 791 12.03 9.98 -4.79
CA LEU A 791 12.02 10.86 -5.96
C LEU A 791 13.26 11.76 -6.00
N ALA A 792 13.49 12.41 -7.15
CA ALA A 792 14.51 13.45 -7.33
C ALA A 792 15.95 13.04 -6.91
N ASN A 793 16.27 11.74 -6.92
CA ASN A 793 17.53 11.18 -6.39
C ASN A 793 17.77 11.58 -4.91
N GLY A 794 16.71 11.60 -4.10
CA GLY A 794 16.73 11.99 -2.69
C GLY A 794 16.77 13.49 -2.41
N ARG A 795 16.65 14.35 -3.43
CA ARG A 795 16.62 15.82 -3.27
C ARG A 795 15.25 16.29 -2.80
N ILE A 796 15.04 16.22 -1.49
CA ILE A 796 13.82 16.64 -0.80
C ILE A 796 14.15 17.70 0.28
N VAL A 797 13.31 18.74 0.38
CA VAL A 797 13.42 19.79 1.41
C VAL A 797 12.07 20.05 2.07
N LEU A 798 12.03 20.00 3.40
CA LEU A 798 10.84 20.28 4.20
C LEU A 798 10.90 21.71 4.78
N SER A 799 9.81 22.46 4.67
CA SER A 799 9.62 23.78 5.30
C SER A 799 8.50 23.69 6.33
N LEU A 800 8.73 24.06 7.59
CA LEU A 800 7.67 24.11 8.59
C LEU A 800 6.58 25.13 8.20
N GLU A 801 5.33 24.68 8.12
CA GLU A 801 4.15 25.53 7.89
C GLU A 801 3.26 25.57 9.15
N GLY A 802 2.06 24.98 9.15
CA GLY A 802 1.18 24.85 10.30
C GLY A 802 1.58 23.76 11.31
N GLY A 803 0.64 23.39 12.19
CA GLY A 803 0.88 22.51 13.35
C GLY A 803 1.06 23.29 14.65
N TYR A 804 0.09 23.17 15.54
CA TYR A 804 -0.14 24.07 16.67
C TYR A 804 -0.21 23.34 18.02
N ASN A 805 -0.37 22.01 18.02
CA ASN A 805 0.07 21.20 19.15
C ASN A 805 1.60 21.05 19.11
N ILE A 806 2.28 21.70 20.06
CA ILE A 806 3.74 21.76 20.18
C ILE A 806 4.36 20.35 20.24
N THR A 807 3.79 19.45 21.04
CA THR A 807 4.28 18.07 21.24
C THR A 807 4.15 17.25 19.96
N SER A 808 2.96 17.25 19.34
CA SER A 808 2.72 16.54 18.08
C SER A 808 3.61 17.06 16.95
N THR A 809 3.74 18.38 16.82
CA THR A 809 4.61 19.03 15.83
C THR A 809 6.08 18.65 16.01
N ALA A 810 6.59 18.70 17.24
CA ALA A 810 7.97 18.32 17.55
C ALA A 810 8.26 16.84 17.23
N PHE A 811 7.35 15.93 17.59
CA PHE A 811 7.50 14.51 17.28
C PHE A 811 7.36 14.19 15.79
N ALA A 812 6.39 14.77 15.08
CA ALA A 812 6.19 14.52 13.65
C ALA A 812 7.38 15.04 12.82
N MET A 813 7.86 16.26 13.11
CA MET A 813 9.06 16.84 12.47
C MET A 813 10.35 16.08 12.85
N THR A 814 10.38 15.38 13.99
CA THR A 814 11.44 14.44 14.37
C THR A 814 11.40 13.16 13.54
N GLN A 815 10.21 12.61 13.29
CA GLN A 815 10.03 11.45 12.42
C GLN A 815 10.40 11.74 10.96
N CYS A 816 10.04 12.93 10.45
CA CYS A 816 10.47 13.42 9.15
C CYS A 816 12.00 13.38 8.98
N ILE A 817 12.77 14.01 9.89
CA ILE A 817 14.22 14.07 9.73
C ILE A 817 14.91 12.72 9.96
N LYS A 818 14.35 11.84 10.80
CA LYS A 818 14.82 10.46 10.94
C LYS A 818 14.67 9.69 9.62
N ALA A 819 13.56 9.86 8.90
CA ALA A 819 13.38 9.30 7.55
C ALA A 819 14.45 9.83 6.58
N LEU A 820 14.74 11.14 6.58
CA LEU A 820 15.79 11.75 5.74
C LEU A 820 17.21 11.27 6.06
N LEU A 821 17.49 10.98 7.34
CA LEU A 821 18.73 10.35 7.78
C LEU A 821 18.82 8.88 7.32
N GLY A 822 17.69 8.26 6.96
CA GLY A 822 17.56 6.84 6.61
C GLY A 822 17.49 5.93 7.83
N ASP A 823 17.03 6.44 8.98
CA ASP A 823 16.72 5.63 10.15
C ASP A 823 15.49 4.75 9.91
N PRO A 824 15.38 3.58 10.57
CA PRO A 824 14.19 2.73 10.52
C PRO A 824 12.90 3.46 10.91
N LEU A 825 11.89 3.34 10.06
CA LEU A 825 10.54 3.83 10.36
C LEU A 825 9.84 2.86 11.32
N PRO A 826 9.11 3.37 12.34
CA PRO A 826 8.24 2.54 13.17
C PRO A 826 7.00 2.06 12.40
N PRO A 827 6.32 1.00 12.88
CA PRO A 827 5.01 0.60 12.35
C PRO A 827 3.95 1.69 12.61
N LEU A 828 2.90 1.73 11.78
CA LEU A 828 1.78 2.64 11.95
C LEU A 828 0.71 2.06 12.88
N THR A 829 0.29 2.83 13.87
CA THR A 829 -0.67 2.36 14.90
C THR A 829 -2.06 2.99 14.83
N SER A 830 -2.36 3.76 13.78
CA SER A 830 -3.69 4.34 13.53
C SER A 830 -4.60 3.39 12.74
N VAL A 831 -5.80 3.84 12.43
CA VAL A 831 -6.71 3.11 11.52
C VAL A 831 -6.16 3.19 10.09
N LEU A 832 -5.79 2.04 9.54
CA LEU A 832 -5.23 1.90 8.19
C LEU A 832 -6.28 1.61 7.10
N THR A 833 -7.53 1.38 7.47
CA THR A 833 -8.64 1.28 6.50
C THR A 833 -9.09 2.70 6.13
N PRO A 834 -9.03 3.12 4.84
CA PRO A 834 -9.51 4.43 4.42
C PRO A 834 -11.03 4.54 4.60
N CYS A 835 -11.52 5.70 5.02
CA CYS A 835 -12.93 5.92 5.31
C CYS A 835 -13.73 6.29 4.05
N PRO A 836 -15.06 6.01 3.99
CA PRO A 836 -15.85 6.18 2.78
C PRO A 836 -15.79 7.59 2.15
N SER A 837 -15.76 8.65 2.96
CA SER A 837 -15.65 10.03 2.46
C SER A 837 -14.27 10.38 1.89
N ALA A 838 -13.21 9.72 2.37
CA ALA A 838 -11.89 9.82 1.74
C ALA A 838 -11.89 9.08 0.39
N LEU A 839 -12.50 7.90 0.31
CA LEU A 839 -12.62 7.13 -0.93
C LEU A 839 -13.45 7.87 -2.00
N GLU A 840 -14.58 8.47 -1.63
CA GLU A 840 -15.37 9.37 -2.49
C GLU A 840 -14.50 10.51 -3.04
N THR A 841 -13.72 11.17 -2.16
CA THR A 841 -12.79 12.24 -2.55
C THR A 841 -11.74 11.73 -3.54
N LEU A 842 -11.11 10.58 -3.27
CA LEU A 842 -10.07 10.01 -4.14
C LEU A 842 -10.61 9.62 -5.51
N ARG A 843 -11.82 9.05 -5.61
CA ARG A 843 -12.48 8.75 -6.91
C ARG A 843 -12.71 10.01 -7.75
N ALA A 844 -13.18 11.09 -7.12
CA ALA A 844 -13.39 12.38 -7.79
C ALA A 844 -12.07 13.01 -8.28
N VAL A 845 -10.99 12.88 -7.49
CA VAL A 845 -9.63 13.29 -7.88
C VAL A 845 -9.14 12.44 -9.05
N LEU A 846 -9.24 11.11 -8.99
CA LEU A 846 -8.83 10.19 -10.05
C LEU A 846 -9.55 10.47 -11.38
N ALA A 847 -10.89 10.54 -11.37
CA ALA A 847 -11.71 10.89 -12.55
C ALA A 847 -11.42 12.29 -13.13
N THR A 848 -10.78 13.15 -12.35
CA THR A 848 -10.34 14.48 -12.80
C THR A 848 -8.92 14.43 -13.39
N GLN A 849 -8.01 13.74 -12.71
CA GLN A 849 -6.58 13.75 -12.99
C GLN A 849 -6.14 12.73 -14.06
N GLU A 850 -6.91 11.65 -14.29
CA GLU A 850 -6.63 10.63 -15.33
C GLU A 850 -6.61 11.18 -16.78
N LYS A 851 -7.09 12.41 -16.96
CA LYS A 851 -7.09 13.20 -18.20
C LYS A 851 -5.73 13.81 -18.52
N TYR A 852 -4.88 14.00 -17.51
CA TYR A 852 -3.57 14.65 -17.60
C TYR A 852 -2.45 13.66 -17.27
N TRP A 853 -2.69 12.74 -16.33
CA TRP A 853 -1.72 11.78 -15.82
C TRP A 853 -2.10 10.38 -16.26
N SER A 854 -1.33 9.84 -17.21
CA SER A 854 -1.61 8.56 -17.85
C SER A 854 -1.40 7.36 -16.94
N CYS A 855 -0.75 7.54 -15.79
CA CYS A 855 -0.58 6.51 -14.75
C CYS A 855 -1.86 6.21 -13.93
N LEU A 856 -2.92 7.03 -14.04
CA LEU A 856 -4.12 6.91 -13.20
C LEU A 856 -5.27 6.18 -13.91
N LYS A 857 -5.14 4.86 -14.12
CA LYS A 857 -6.15 4.07 -14.89
C LYS A 857 -7.05 3.13 -14.09
N PHE A 858 -6.85 3.08 -12.77
CA PHE A 858 -7.46 2.10 -11.87
C PHE A 858 -8.85 2.48 -11.34
N ASN A 859 -9.39 3.65 -11.74
CA ASN A 859 -10.69 4.16 -11.29
C ASN A 859 -11.87 3.53 -12.06
N LYS A 860 -12.07 2.23 -11.85
CA LYS A 860 -13.13 1.42 -12.47
C LYS A 860 -14.14 0.93 -11.44
N LEU A 861 -15.35 0.61 -11.92
CA LEU A 861 -16.36 -0.11 -11.14
C LEU A 861 -16.06 -1.60 -11.20
N LEU A 862 -16.13 -2.31 -10.06
CA LEU A 862 -15.95 -3.75 -9.94
C LEU A 862 -17.27 -4.45 -9.58
N PRO A 863 -17.50 -5.73 -9.93
CA PRO A 863 -18.74 -6.43 -9.59
C PRO A 863 -18.95 -6.58 -8.09
N GLU A 864 -20.22 -6.63 -7.66
CA GLU A 864 -20.61 -7.06 -6.30
C GLU A 864 -20.73 -8.58 -6.22
N GLU A 865 -21.24 -9.21 -7.26
CA GLU A 865 -21.40 -10.65 -7.35
C GLU A 865 -20.07 -11.36 -7.67
N ASP A 866 -19.95 -12.63 -7.27
CA ASP A 866 -18.86 -13.52 -7.71
C ASP A 866 -19.03 -13.86 -9.20
N VAL A 867 -18.22 -13.22 -10.05
CA VAL A 867 -18.20 -13.44 -11.50
C VAL A 867 -17.16 -14.49 -11.94
N LEU A 868 -16.34 -15.00 -11.02
CA LEU A 868 -15.30 -15.99 -11.31
C LEU A 868 -15.85 -17.42 -11.29
N THR A 869 -17.01 -17.64 -10.65
CA THR A 869 -17.72 -18.93 -10.71
C THR A 869 -18.21 -19.28 -12.12
N VAL A 870 -17.41 -20.09 -12.82
CA VAL A 870 -17.87 -20.79 -14.03
C VAL A 870 -19.06 -21.67 -13.65
N LYS A 871 -20.26 -21.32 -14.13
CA LYS A 871 -21.44 -22.19 -14.06
C LYS A 871 -21.21 -23.40 -14.97
N VAL A 872 -20.61 -24.45 -14.42
CA VAL A 872 -20.42 -25.73 -15.09
C VAL A 872 -21.78 -26.21 -15.64
N PRO A 873 -21.92 -26.39 -16.97
CA PRO A 873 -23.13 -26.98 -17.52
C PRO A 873 -23.35 -28.35 -16.88
N LYS A 874 -24.58 -28.64 -16.43
CA LYS A 874 -24.90 -29.94 -15.84
C LYS A 874 -24.59 -31.03 -16.87
N VAL A 875 -23.53 -31.80 -16.64
CA VAL A 875 -23.23 -33.03 -17.37
C VAL A 875 -24.41 -33.97 -17.14
N THR A 876 -25.22 -34.17 -18.18
CA THR A 876 -26.28 -35.19 -18.16
C THR A 876 -25.61 -36.55 -18.13
N SER A 877 -25.85 -37.31 -17.07
CA SER A 877 -25.24 -38.63 -16.86
C SER A 877 -25.46 -39.57 -18.05
N PRO A 878 -24.47 -40.41 -18.40
CA PRO A 878 -24.62 -41.39 -19.48
C PRO A 878 -25.69 -42.43 -19.15
N VAL A 879 -26.47 -42.80 -20.16
CA VAL A 879 -27.41 -43.93 -20.11
C VAL A 879 -26.60 -45.24 -20.23
N PRO A 880 -26.90 -46.31 -19.47
CA PRO A 880 -26.11 -47.55 -19.53
C PRO A 880 -26.28 -48.26 -20.87
N GLU A 881 -25.17 -48.78 -21.38
CA GLU A 881 -25.10 -49.53 -22.65
C GLU A 881 -25.85 -50.87 -22.59
N LYS A 882 -26.33 -51.30 -23.76
CA LYS A 882 -26.67 -52.69 -24.06
C LYS A 882 -25.94 -53.12 -25.34
N GLU A 883 -24.88 -53.89 -25.16
CA GLU A 883 -24.37 -54.82 -26.16
C GLU A 883 -25.20 -56.12 -26.18
N PRO A 884 -25.01 -57.03 -27.17
CA PRO A 884 -24.56 -56.81 -28.55
C PRO A 884 -25.49 -57.52 -29.57
N GLU A 885 -25.26 -57.32 -30.87
CA GLU A 885 -25.20 -58.43 -31.85
C GLU A 885 -24.49 -57.99 -33.15
N LYS A 886 -23.94 -58.96 -33.89
CA LYS A 886 -23.01 -58.77 -35.02
C LYS A 886 -23.66 -59.15 -36.35
N GLU A 887 -23.16 -58.57 -37.45
CA GLU A 887 -22.78 -59.19 -38.75
C GLU A 887 -22.47 -58.01 -39.73
N GLU A 888 -21.24 -57.90 -40.28
CA GLU A 888 -20.81 -58.34 -41.63
C GLU A 888 -21.51 -57.57 -42.79
N GLU A 889 -20.86 -57.02 -43.84
CA GLU A 889 -19.47 -57.02 -44.33
C GLU A 889 -19.30 -55.97 -45.50
N LYS A 890 -18.09 -55.80 -46.06
CA LYS A 890 -17.69 -55.19 -47.39
C LYS A 890 -17.43 -53.66 -47.46
N GLU A 891 -16.17 -53.21 -47.62
CA GLU A 891 -15.33 -53.05 -48.85
C GLU A 891 -15.73 -51.80 -49.70
N VAL A 892 -14.99 -50.66 -49.67
CA VAL A 892 -13.78 -50.29 -50.48
C VAL A 892 -14.14 -50.13 -51.98
N GLU A 893 -14.07 -48.96 -52.64
CA GLU A 893 -12.90 -48.18 -53.16
C GLU A 893 -13.25 -46.65 -53.20
N LYS A 894 -12.37 -45.67 -52.89
CA LYS A 894 -11.27 -45.02 -53.67
C LYS A 894 -11.65 -44.33 -55.01
N GLU A 895 -11.46 -43.00 -55.06
CA GLU A 895 -10.98 -42.12 -56.16
C GLU A 895 -11.07 -40.66 -55.63
N GLU A 896 -9.98 -39.91 -55.42
CA GLU A 896 -9.06 -39.17 -56.32
C GLU A 896 -9.48 -37.72 -56.69
N GLU A 897 -8.47 -36.85 -56.83
CA GLU A 897 -8.54 -35.38 -56.84
C GLU A 897 -8.88 -34.79 -58.22
N LYS A 898 -9.42 -33.55 -58.27
CA LYS A 898 -8.84 -32.45 -59.08
C LYS A 898 -9.51 -31.07 -58.91
N GLU A 899 -8.67 -30.05 -59.05
CA GLU A 899 -8.99 -28.63 -59.25
C GLU A 899 -9.59 -28.36 -60.65
N VAL A 900 -10.18 -27.17 -60.86
CA VAL A 900 -10.03 -26.27 -62.03
C VAL A 900 -10.76 -24.93 -61.77
N GLU A 901 -10.12 -23.81 -62.12
CA GLU A 901 -10.69 -22.44 -62.09
C GLU A 901 -11.40 -22.02 -63.39
N SER A 902 -12.21 -20.95 -63.35
CA SER A 902 -12.46 -19.93 -64.43
C SER A 902 -13.72 -19.07 -64.11
N GLU A 903 -13.96 -17.86 -64.66
CA GLU A 903 -13.13 -16.67 -64.98
C GLU A 903 -14.09 -15.44 -65.18
N ILE A 904 -13.75 -14.27 -64.58
CA ILE A 904 -13.79 -12.85 -65.07
C ILE A 904 -15.04 -12.20 -65.78
N VAL A 905 -15.12 -10.85 -65.71
CA VAL A 905 -15.86 -9.81 -66.53
C VAL A 905 -17.19 -9.27 -65.91
N GLU A 906 -17.52 -7.96 -65.76
CA GLU A 906 -16.81 -6.63 -65.85
C GLU A 906 -17.61 -5.47 -65.16
N ASN A 907 -16.98 -4.29 -64.94
CA ASN A 907 -17.37 -2.84 -65.08
C ASN A 907 -18.85 -2.33 -64.97
N THR A 908 -19.24 -1.07 -64.64
CA THR A 908 -18.63 0.22 -64.13
C THR A 908 -19.74 1.23 -63.72
N GLU A 909 -19.36 2.26 -62.92
CA GLU A 909 -19.79 3.69 -62.75
C GLU A 909 -20.95 4.30 -63.63
N ASP A 910 -21.69 5.40 -63.32
CA ASP A 910 -21.30 6.67 -62.65
C ASP A 910 -22.48 7.65 -62.23
N VAL A 911 -22.13 8.78 -61.58
CA VAL A 911 -22.85 9.97 -60.95
C VAL A 911 -24.24 10.53 -61.41
N ASN A 912 -24.97 11.21 -60.49
CA ASN A 912 -25.42 12.64 -60.64
C ASN A 912 -26.04 13.34 -59.37
N GLU A 913 -26.19 14.68 -59.42
CA GLU A 913 -26.33 15.63 -58.27
C GLU A 913 -27.75 16.12 -57.84
N ALA A 914 -27.77 17.03 -56.84
CA ALA A 914 -28.86 17.59 -56.00
C ALA A 914 -29.86 18.60 -56.61
N VAL A 915 -30.85 19.08 -55.81
CA VAL A 915 -31.21 20.53 -55.58
C VAL A 915 -32.44 20.75 -54.63
N GLU A 916 -32.27 21.71 -53.69
CA GLU A 916 -33.20 22.62 -52.93
C GLU A 916 -34.67 22.28 -52.52
N ALA A 917 -35.05 22.56 -51.25
CA ALA A 917 -35.84 23.76 -50.83
C ALA A 917 -36.48 23.69 -49.41
N ASN A 918 -36.51 24.82 -48.68
CA ASN A 918 -37.15 25.08 -47.37
C ASN A 918 -38.62 25.63 -47.57
N PRO A 919 -39.51 25.90 -46.55
CA PRO A 919 -39.21 26.41 -45.19
C PRO A 919 -40.16 26.00 -44.00
N ARG A 920 -39.89 26.56 -42.80
CA ARG A 920 -40.83 26.70 -41.64
C ARG A 920 -41.72 27.97 -41.78
N PRO A 921 -42.72 28.25 -40.90
CA PRO A 921 -42.46 29.03 -39.65
C PRO A 921 -43.41 28.74 -38.43
N GLU A 922 -42.95 28.93 -37.16
CA GLU A 922 -43.38 29.96 -36.14
C GLU A 922 -44.53 29.54 -35.18
N ASP A 923 -44.38 29.45 -33.84
CA ASP A 923 -44.30 30.48 -32.74
C ASP A 923 -45.68 30.75 -32.06
N ALA A 924 -45.87 31.12 -30.77
CA ALA A 924 -45.03 31.19 -29.56
C ALA A 924 -45.88 31.44 -28.25
N ASN A 925 -45.22 31.44 -27.07
CA ASN A 925 -45.52 32.14 -25.78
C ASN A 925 -46.58 31.66 -24.75
N GLY A 926 -46.23 31.75 -23.44
CA GLY A 926 -47.18 31.70 -22.30
C GLY A 926 -46.61 31.56 -20.86
N ASN A 927 -46.26 32.66 -20.19
CA ASN A 927 -45.76 32.79 -18.78
C ASN A 927 -46.63 32.21 -17.62
N GLY A 928 -46.03 31.93 -16.42
CA GLY A 928 -46.68 32.37 -15.15
C GLY A 928 -46.48 31.67 -13.76
N ARG A 929 -45.43 32.03 -13.00
CA ARG A 929 -45.34 32.31 -11.52
C ARG A 929 -46.05 31.50 -10.39
N ARG A 930 -45.21 31.02 -9.44
CA ARG A 930 -45.19 31.16 -7.93
C ARG A 930 -46.46 31.00 -7.04
N SER A 931 -46.38 30.11 -6.02
CA SER A 931 -46.39 30.36 -4.53
C SER A 931 -46.85 29.10 -3.75
N ASN A 932 -46.14 28.49 -2.79
CA ASN A 932 -45.75 28.89 -1.42
C ASN A 932 -46.90 28.89 -0.37
N GLN A 933 -47.02 27.84 0.48
CA GLN A 933 -47.19 27.93 1.96
C GLN A 933 -47.30 26.58 2.71
N ARG A 934 -46.90 26.58 3.99
CA ARG A 934 -46.93 25.46 4.97
C ARG A 934 -48.29 25.34 5.69
N ARG A 935 -48.61 24.15 6.23
CA ARG A 935 -49.19 23.99 7.60
C ARG A 935 -49.12 22.56 8.15
N VAL A 936 -49.14 22.45 9.47
CA VAL A 936 -49.14 21.25 10.32
C VAL A 936 -50.18 21.50 11.46
N PRO A 937 -50.47 20.56 12.38
CA PRO A 937 -51.53 19.54 12.32
C PRO A 937 -52.72 19.81 13.27
N LEU A 938 -53.72 18.91 13.27
CA LEU A 938 -54.72 18.76 14.34
C LEU A 938 -54.97 17.26 14.64
N ARG A 939 -55.54 16.97 15.83
CA ARG A 939 -55.64 15.64 16.47
C ARG A 939 -57.06 15.40 17.03
N ASN A 940 -57.37 14.15 17.42
CA ASN A 940 -58.57 13.67 18.16
C ASN A 940 -59.88 13.52 17.32
N THR A 941 -60.82 12.59 17.58
CA THR A 941 -61.04 11.59 18.68
C THR A 941 -62.03 10.47 18.24
N ASP A 942 -61.97 9.30 18.92
CA ASP A 942 -63.03 8.27 19.20
C ASP A 942 -63.83 7.63 18.03
N ALA A 943 -63.79 6.29 17.80
CA ALA A 943 -64.51 5.17 18.47
C ALA A 943 -66.05 5.19 18.27
N ASP A 944 -66.78 4.14 17.86
CA ASP A 944 -66.52 2.70 17.61
C ASP A 944 -67.36 2.18 16.42
N ASN A 945 -66.86 1.19 15.67
CA ASN A 945 -67.67 0.00 15.30
C ASN A 945 -66.80 -1.13 14.69
N ALA A 946 -67.10 -2.38 15.08
CA ALA A 946 -66.28 -3.53 14.71
C ALA A 946 -66.55 -4.03 13.27
N SER A 947 -65.54 -3.89 12.42
CA SER A 947 -65.19 -4.89 11.42
C SER A 947 -63.71 -5.23 11.61
N SER A 948 -63.34 -6.51 11.51
CA SER A 948 -61.94 -6.93 11.65
C SER A 948 -61.07 -6.19 10.62
N PRO A 949 -59.98 -5.52 11.01
CA PRO A 949 -59.05 -4.97 10.05
C PRO A 949 -58.47 -6.09 9.18
N PRO A 950 -58.16 -5.84 7.90
CA PRO A 950 -57.36 -6.76 7.10
C PRO A 950 -56.04 -7.07 7.82
N GLY A 951 -55.49 -8.26 7.58
CA GLY A 951 -54.24 -8.70 8.21
C GLY A 951 -53.14 -7.63 8.08
N ARG A 952 -52.38 -7.41 9.16
CA ARG A 952 -51.18 -6.56 9.08
C ARG A 952 -50.28 -7.15 7.99
N PRO A 953 -49.78 -6.34 7.04
CA PRO A 953 -48.86 -6.84 6.04
C PRO A 953 -47.65 -7.44 6.75
N THR A 954 -47.26 -8.64 6.35
CA THR A 954 -46.03 -9.28 6.82
C THR A 954 -44.83 -8.39 6.46
N LEU A 955 -43.69 -8.56 7.14
CA LEU A 955 -42.48 -7.81 6.80
C LEU A 955 -42.10 -7.95 5.32
N VAL A 956 -42.34 -9.13 4.72
CA VAL A 956 -42.12 -9.39 3.29
C VAL A 956 -43.06 -8.57 2.42
N GLU A 957 -44.35 -8.51 2.73
CA GLU A 957 -45.33 -7.70 1.99
C GLU A 957 -45.04 -6.20 2.15
N PHE A 958 -44.75 -5.73 3.37
CA PHE A 958 -44.39 -4.33 3.62
C PHE A 958 -43.10 -3.91 2.89
N LEU A 959 -42.06 -4.75 2.89
CA LEU A 959 -40.83 -4.52 2.12
C LEU A 959 -41.06 -4.61 0.61
N SER A 960 -42.02 -5.41 0.15
CA SER A 960 -42.40 -5.48 -1.27
C SER A 960 -43.15 -4.22 -1.71
N GLU A 961 -44.14 -3.77 -0.93
CA GLU A 961 -44.92 -2.55 -1.19
C GLU A 961 -44.07 -1.27 -1.06
N ASN A 962 -43.07 -1.27 -0.17
CA ASN A 962 -42.14 -0.16 0.03
C ASN A 962 -40.77 -0.41 -0.63
N MET A 963 -40.64 -1.38 -1.54
CA MET A 963 -39.37 -1.73 -2.21
C MET A 963 -38.77 -0.50 -2.90
N GLN A 964 -39.61 0.29 -3.57
CA GLN A 964 -39.20 1.56 -4.18
C GLN A 964 -38.74 2.62 -3.18
N ARG A 965 -39.11 2.55 -1.89
CA ARG A 965 -38.61 3.48 -0.86
C ARG A 965 -37.28 3.00 -0.25
N LEU A 966 -37.05 1.68 -0.21
CA LEU A 966 -35.73 1.09 0.04
C LEU A 966 -34.73 1.46 -1.06
N LEU A 967 -35.08 1.18 -2.32
CA LEU A 967 -34.23 1.41 -3.50
C LEU A 967 -33.91 2.89 -3.75
N ASN A 968 -34.73 3.80 -3.20
CA ASN A 968 -34.53 5.24 -3.29
C ASN A 968 -33.81 5.83 -2.05
N GLU A 969 -33.29 5.00 -1.16
CA GLU A 969 -32.61 5.38 0.11
C GLU A 969 -33.49 6.23 1.06
N GLU A 970 -34.81 6.23 0.85
CA GLU A 970 -35.78 6.89 1.74
C GLU A 970 -36.10 6.04 2.98
N MET A 971 -35.67 4.77 2.99
CA MET A 971 -35.68 3.85 4.12
C MET A 971 -34.50 2.88 4.02
N PHE A 972 -33.91 2.48 5.14
CA PHE A 972 -32.88 1.45 5.22
C PHE A 972 -33.45 0.20 5.90
N ALA A 973 -33.07 -0.99 5.43
CA ALA A 973 -33.41 -2.26 6.08
C ALA A 973 -32.11 -3.02 6.41
N VAL A 974 -31.95 -3.39 7.68
CA VAL A 974 -30.87 -4.27 8.14
C VAL A 974 -31.43 -5.68 8.25
N VAL A 975 -30.81 -6.64 7.57
CA VAL A 975 -31.16 -8.07 7.66
C VAL A 975 -30.32 -8.70 8.78
N PRO A 976 -30.92 -9.16 9.89
CA PRO A 976 -30.17 -9.81 10.96
C PRO A 976 -29.65 -11.18 10.52
N LEU A 977 -28.51 -11.60 11.07
CA LEU A 977 -28.03 -12.97 10.92
C LEU A 977 -28.95 -13.94 11.67
N PRO A 978 -29.29 -15.11 11.08
CA PRO A 978 -30.15 -16.11 11.71
C PRO A 978 -29.48 -16.85 12.88
N GLY A 979 -28.19 -16.62 13.13
CA GLY A 979 -27.44 -17.22 14.23
C GLY A 979 -26.03 -16.65 14.39
N CYS A 980 -25.44 -16.82 15.56
CA CYS A 980 -24.02 -16.60 15.82
C CYS A 980 -23.51 -17.52 16.95
N PRO A 981 -22.19 -17.77 17.08
CA PRO A 981 -21.63 -18.65 18.12
C PRO A 981 -22.00 -18.21 19.55
N HIS A 982 -22.13 -16.90 19.74
CA HIS A 982 -22.39 -16.24 21.01
C HIS A 982 -23.82 -16.43 21.56
N LEU A 983 -24.75 -17.01 20.77
CA LEU A 983 -26.10 -17.32 21.25
C LEU A 983 -26.10 -18.28 22.46
N ALA A 984 -25.06 -19.10 22.61
CA ALA A 984 -24.88 -19.98 23.77
C ALA A 984 -24.64 -19.24 25.10
N GLU A 985 -24.29 -17.94 25.06
CA GLU A 985 -24.02 -17.14 26.25
C GLU A 985 -25.27 -16.43 26.81
N VAL A 986 -26.37 -16.40 26.04
CA VAL A 986 -27.65 -15.79 26.45
C VAL A 986 -28.18 -16.48 27.70
N GLN A 987 -28.33 -15.71 28.79
CA GLN A 987 -28.84 -16.23 30.05
C GLN A 987 -30.36 -16.21 30.11
N ALA A 988 -30.94 -17.03 30.98
CA ALA A 988 -32.38 -17.06 31.21
C ALA A 988 -32.90 -15.70 31.74
N VAL A 989 -34.07 -15.28 31.27
CA VAL A 989 -34.70 -14.02 31.69
C VAL A 989 -34.93 -14.02 33.22
N PRO A 990 -34.58 -12.94 33.94
CA PRO A 990 -34.82 -12.85 35.38
C PRO A 990 -36.28 -13.07 35.76
N SER A 991 -36.52 -13.73 36.89
CA SER A 991 -37.89 -13.98 37.41
C SER A 991 -38.63 -12.70 37.81
N SER A 992 -37.92 -11.59 38.02
CA SER A 992 -38.46 -10.23 38.16
C SER A 992 -39.03 -9.64 36.87
N GLY A 993 -38.81 -10.29 35.72
CA GLY A 993 -39.02 -9.72 34.41
C GLY A 993 -37.96 -8.68 34.05
N ILE A 994 -38.18 -8.00 32.91
CA ILE A 994 -37.38 -6.87 32.43
C ILE A 994 -38.29 -5.64 32.43
N ASN A 995 -37.80 -4.50 32.91
CA ASN A 995 -38.51 -3.22 32.84
C ASN A 995 -37.84 -2.30 31.82
N VAL A 996 -38.53 -1.97 30.73
CA VAL A 996 -38.00 -1.09 29.67
C VAL A 996 -37.83 0.38 30.08
N THR A 997 -38.39 0.78 31.22
CA THR A 997 -38.20 2.13 31.78
C THR A 997 -36.99 2.24 32.71
N THR A 998 -36.21 1.16 32.86
CA THR A 998 -34.98 1.17 33.66
C THR A 998 -33.97 2.15 33.05
N PRO A 999 -33.43 3.10 33.83
CA PRO A 999 -32.42 4.03 33.36
C PRO A 999 -31.06 3.33 33.15
N CYS A 1000 -30.16 3.98 32.43
CA CYS A 1000 -28.77 3.55 32.29
C CYS A 1000 -28.10 3.55 33.66
N ALA A 1001 -27.41 2.46 34.00
CA ALA A 1001 -26.78 2.27 35.30
C ALA A 1001 -25.73 3.35 35.65
N ASP A 1002 -25.09 3.95 34.65
CA ASP A 1002 -23.93 4.84 34.85
C ASP A 1002 -24.27 6.34 34.73
N CYS A 1003 -25.26 6.71 33.89
CA CYS A 1003 -25.61 8.11 33.62
C CYS A 1003 -27.11 8.44 33.73
N GLU A 1004 -27.91 7.53 34.29
CA GLU A 1004 -29.34 7.69 34.59
C GLU A 1004 -30.27 8.00 33.39
N THR A 1005 -29.75 8.15 32.17
CA THR A 1005 -30.57 8.41 30.98
C THR A 1005 -31.53 7.25 30.69
N THR A 1006 -32.72 7.58 30.18
CA THR A 1006 -33.72 6.63 29.66
C THR A 1006 -33.77 6.60 28.13
N GLN A 1007 -32.92 7.38 27.46
CA GLN A 1007 -32.86 7.47 25.99
C GLN A 1007 -31.99 6.36 25.40
N GLU A 1008 -32.52 5.66 24.40
CA GLU A 1008 -31.87 4.54 23.68
C GLU A 1008 -31.13 3.57 24.61
N ASN A 1009 -31.80 3.10 25.65
CA ASN A 1009 -31.25 2.08 26.54
C ASN A 1009 -31.30 0.69 25.90
N TRP A 1010 -30.26 -0.08 26.19
CA TRP A 1010 -30.11 -1.48 25.81
C TRP A 1010 -29.94 -2.31 27.08
N ILE A 1011 -30.26 -3.60 27.01
CA ILE A 1011 -30.05 -4.56 28.10
C ILE A 1011 -29.06 -5.65 27.66
N CYS A 1012 -28.09 -5.96 28.53
CA CYS A 1012 -27.17 -7.07 28.29
C CYS A 1012 -27.91 -8.41 28.39
N LEU A 1013 -27.79 -9.30 27.39
CA LEU A 1013 -28.45 -10.61 27.40
C LEU A 1013 -27.71 -11.69 28.22
N VAL A 1014 -26.59 -11.33 28.85
CA VAL A 1014 -25.83 -12.22 29.76
C VAL A 1014 -26.09 -11.86 31.22
N CYS A 1015 -25.99 -10.59 31.60
CA CYS A 1015 -26.14 -10.16 33.00
C CYS A 1015 -27.34 -9.25 33.30
N TYR A 1016 -28.14 -8.90 32.28
CA TYR A 1016 -29.36 -8.09 32.40
C TYR A 1016 -29.18 -6.68 33.00
N THR A 1017 -27.96 -6.14 33.02
CA THR A 1017 -27.72 -4.71 33.28
C THR A 1017 -28.17 -3.85 32.11
N VAL A 1018 -28.59 -2.62 32.40
CA VAL A 1018 -29.13 -1.67 31.43
C VAL A 1018 -28.19 -0.49 31.28
N HIS A 1019 -27.77 -0.22 30.04
CA HIS A 1019 -26.84 0.86 29.71
C HIS A 1019 -27.30 1.58 28.44
N CYS A 1020 -26.93 2.84 28.24
CA CYS A 1020 -27.32 3.59 27.05
C CYS A 1020 -26.53 3.14 25.81
N GLY A 1021 -27.15 3.27 24.64
CA GLY A 1021 -26.59 2.86 23.35
C GLY A 1021 -25.41 3.72 22.85
N ARG A 1022 -24.82 3.27 21.74
CA ARG A 1022 -23.64 3.90 21.11
C ARG A 1022 -23.85 5.38 20.75
N TYR A 1023 -25.07 5.78 20.38
CA TYR A 1023 -25.35 7.16 19.98
C TYR A 1023 -25.71 8.10 21.13
N VAL A 1024 -25.60 7.65 22.39
CA VAL A 1024 -25.87 8.44 23.60
C VAL A 1024 -24.57 8.75 24.34
N ASN A 1025 -24.08 7.82 25.17
CA ASN A 1025 -22.79 7.92 25.89
C ASN A 1025 -22.00 6.61 25.85
N GLU A 1026 -22.28 5.71 24.90
CA GLU A 1026 -21.56 4.44 24.67
C GLU A 1026 -21.49 3.42 25.83
N HIS A 1027 -22.08 3.65 27.01
CA HIS A 1027 -21.97 2.75 28.17
C HIS A 1027 -22.30 1.27 27.91
N MET A 1028 -23.18 0.90 26.97
CA MET A 1028 -23.38 -0.53 26.61
C MET A 1028 -22.19 -1.13 25.84
N VAL A 1029 -21.48 -0.30 25.06
CA VAL A 1029 -20.21 -0.66 24.40
C VAL A 1029 -19.11 -0.82 25.45
N GLU A 1030 -19.02 0.10 26.41
CA GLU A 1030 -18.07 0.01 27.54
C GLU A 1030 -18.34 -1.21 28.42
N HIS A 1031 -19.63 -1.49 28.71
CA HIS A 1031 -20.06 -2.69 29.39
C HIS A 1031 -19.60 -3.96 28.66
N ASN A 1032 -19.75 -4.04 27.34
CA ASN A 1032 -19.21 -5.14 26.55
C ASN A 1032 -17.67 -5.22 26.65
N ALA A 1033 -16.96 -4.09 26.53
CA ALA A 1033 -15.50 -4.08 26.59
C ALA A 1033 -14.97 -4.57 27.95
N ALA A 1034 -15.64 -4.20 29.05
CA ALA A 1034 -15.30 -4.57 30.42
C ALA A 1034 -15.67 -6.02 30.77
N THR A 1035 -16.87 -6.48 30.37
CA THR A 1035 -17.43 -7.79 30.79
C THR A 1035 -17.25 -8.90 29.76
N ARG A 1036 -16.97 -8.54 28.50
CA ARG A 1036 -16.98 -9.42 27.31
C ARG A 1036 -18.33 -10.05 26.97
N HIS A 1037 -19.44 -9.62 27.60
CA HIS A 1037 -20.78 -10.09 27.27
C HIS A 1037 -21.19 -9.70 25.84
N PRO A 1038 -21.36 -10.66 24.90
CA PRO A 1038 -21.35 -10.36 23.47
C PRO A 1038 -22.67 -9.83 22.92
N LEU A 1039 -23.80 -10.13 23.55
CA LEU A 1039 -25.14 -9.88 23.03
C LEU A 1039 -25.91 -8.85 23.88
N THR A 1040 -26.53 -7.89 23.21
CA THR A 1040 -27.35 -6.86 23.83
C THR A 1040 -28.64 -6.62 23.05
N LEU A 1041 -29.74 -6.30 23.75
CA LEU A 1041 -31.08 -6.09 23.22
C LEU A 1041 -31.52 -4.64 23.43
N SER A 1042 -31.89 -3.96 22.35
CA SER A 1042 -32.40 -2.60 22.36
C SER A 1042 -33.82 -2.52 22.95
N PHE A 1043 -34.05 -1.60 23.89
CA PHE A 1043 -35.41 -1.26 24.33
C PHE A 1043 -36.19 -0.41 23.31
N THR A 1044 -35.51 0.21 22.35
CA THR A 1044 -36.13 1.10 21.35
C THR A 1044 -36.91 0.32 20.29
N ASP A 1045 -36.34 -0.77 19.77
CA ASP A 1045 -36.85 -1.48 18.58
C ASP A 1045 -36.81 -3.01 18.70
N LEU A 1046 -36.40 -3.57 19.86
CA LEU A 1046 -36.23 -5.01 20.09
C LEU A 1046 -35.16 -5.68 19.20
N SER A 1047 -34.32 -4.89 18.54
CA SER A 1047 -33.15 -5.41 17.81
C SER A 1047 -32.12 -5.97 18.79
N VAL A 1048 -31.42 -7.04 18.38
CA VAL A 1048 -30.33 -7.63 19.17
C VAL A 1048 -29.04 -7.45 18.39
N TRP A 1049 -28.04 -6.85 19.03
CA TRP A 1049 -26.70 -6.66 18.47
C TRP A 1049 -25.71 -7.62 19.10
N CYS A 1050 -24.86 -8.23 18.28
CA CYS A 1050 -23.69 -8.98 18.73
C CYS A 1050 -22.43 -8.13 18.50
N TYR A 1051 -21.78 -7.71 19.59
CA TYR A 1051 -20.56 -6.91 19.52
C TYR A 1051 -19.37 -7.66 18.92
N VAL A 1052 -19.31 -8.99 19.07
CA VAL A 1052 -18.19 -9.80 18.58
C VAL A 1052 -18.36 -10.19 17.10
N CYS A 1053 -19.60 -10.31 16.63
CA CYS A 1053 -19.91 -10.57 15.21
C CYS A 1053 -20.20 -9.30 14.40
N GLU A 1054 -20.17 -8.12 15.04
CA GLU A 1054 -20.53 -6.81 14.47
C GLU A 1054 -21.82 -6.83 13.62
N ALA A 1055 -22.83 -7.57 14.08
CA ALA A 1055 -24.05 -7.82 13.35
C ALA A 1055 -25.27 -7.84 14.25
N TYR A 1056 -26.42 -7.46 13.68
CA TYR A 1056 -27.72 -7.74 14.29
C TYR A 1056 -28.03 -9.24 14.18
N ILE A 1057 -28.60 -9.82 15.21
CA ILE A 1057 -28.94 -11.25 15.29
C ILE A 1057 -30.46 -11.41 15.48
N ASP A 1058 -31.06 -12.35 14.75
CA ASP A 1058 -32.44 -12.78 15.01
C ASP A 1058 -32.53 -14.31 15.00
N ASN A 1059 -32.88 -14.88 16.15
CA ASN A 1059 -32.84 -16.31 16.39
C ASN A 1059 -33.83 -16.69 17.51
N MET A 1060 -34.40 -17.89 17.44
CA MET A 1060 -35.38 -18.39 18.42
C MET A 1060 -34.88 -18.36 19.88
N VAL A 1061 -33.58 -18.53 20.13
CA VAL A 1061 -32.97 -18.41 21.47
C VAL A 1061 -33.21 -17.04 22.11
N LEU A 1062 -33.39 -15.99 21.30
CA LEU A 1062 -33.64 -14.62 21.75
C LEU A 1062 -35.13 -14.37 22.09
N TYR A 1063 -36.04 -15.27 21.72
CA TYR A 1063 -37.49 -15.09 21.91
C TYR A 1063 -37.88 -14.81 23.38
N PRO A 1064 -37.38 -15.54 24.41
CA PRO A 1064 -37.77 -15.27 25.80
C PRO A 1064 -37.44 -13.84 26.25
N ALA A 1065 -36.24 -13.34 25.89
CA ALA A 1065 -35.80 -11.99 26.23
C ALA A 1065 -36.55 -10.92 25.42
N LYS A 1066 -36.66 -11.09 24.09
CA LYS A 1066 -37.45 -10.20 23.23
C LYS A 1066 -38.92 -10.13 23.67
N ASN A 1067 -39.53 -11.26 24.03
CA ASN A 1067 -40.91 -11.31 24.53
C ASN A 1067 -41.06 -10.68 25.92
N ALA A 1068 -40.08 -10.84 26.83
CA ALA A 1068 -40.10 -10.15 28.12
C ALA A 1068 -40.05 -8.62 27.98
N VAL A 1069 -39.18 -8.11 27.10
CA VAL A 1069 -39.11 -6.66 26.78
C VAL A 1069 -40.39 -6.21 26.04
N HIS A 1070 -40.92 -6.99 25.10
CA HIS A 1070 -42.16 -6.70 24.40
C HIS A 1070 -43.36 -6.61 25.38
N ARG A 1071 -43.53 -7.58 26.28
CA ARG A 1071 -44.58 -7.52 27.32
C ARG A 1071 -44.44 -6.30 28.23
N SER A 1072 -43.22 -5.96 28.64
CA SER A 1072 -42.99 -4.74 29.45
C SER A 1072 -43.28 -3.46 28.69
N LYS A 1073 -43.12 -3.44 27.36
CA LYS A 1073 -43.30 -2.24 26.52
C LYS A 1073 -44.72 -2.08 25.97
N PHE A 1074 -45.43 -3.17 25.70
CA PHE A 1074 -46.69 -3.18 24.96
C PHE A 1074 -47.83 -3.93 25.67
N GLY A 1075 -47.57 -4.62 26.78
CA GLY A 1075 -48.60 -5.32 27.57
C GLY A 1075 -49.14 -6.62 26.97
N SER A 1076 -48.59 -7.09 25.84
CA SER A 1076 -48.95 -8.37 25.21
C SER A 1076 -47.71 -9.21 24.90
N ASP A 1077 -47.90 -10.51 24.65
CA ASP A 1077 -46.84 -11.35 24.11
C ASP A 1077 -46.38 -10.87 22.72
N LEU A 1078 -45.11 -11.14 22.41
CA LEU A 1078 -44.50 -10.96 21.10
C LEU A 1078 -44.95 -12.08 20.15
N GLU A 1079 -45.55 -11.70 19.03
CA GLU A 1079 -45.86 -12.59 17.91
C GLU A 1079 -44.56 -12.85 17.13
N TRP A 1080 -44.10 -14.11 17.08
CA TRP A 1080 -42.80 -14.45 16.50
C TRP A 1080 -42.89 -14.72 14.99
N SER A 1081 -42.04 -14.06 14.21
CA SER A 1081 -42.10 -14.00 12.74
C SER A 1081 -41.61 -15.26 12.02
N TYR A 1082 -41.03 -16.24 12.73
CA TYR A 1082 -40.69 -17.54 12.17
C TYR A 1082 -41.76 -18.56 12.56
N GLY A 1083 -42.51 -19.06 11.58
CA GLY A 1083 -43.58 -20.04 11.78
C GLY A 1083 -43.09 -21.38 12.34
N GLU A 1084 -44.03 -22.23 12.79
CA GLU A 1084 -43.83 -23.45 13.60
C GLU A 1084 -43.07 -24.62 12.92
N ARG A 1085 -42.08 -24.35 12.06
CA ARG A 1085 -41.28 -25.37 11.36
C ARG A 1085 -39.78 -25.14 11.49
N GLN A 1086 -39.23 -25.48 12.66
CA GLN A 1086 -37.98 -26.23 12.81
C GLN A 1086 -37.74 -26.59 14.28
N VAL A 1087 -38.48 -27.60 14.75
CA VAL A 1087 -38.06 -28.41 15.91
C VAL A 1087 -37.65 -29.75 15.33
N TYR A 1088 -36.37 -30.12 15.41
CA TYR A 1088 -35.88 -31.47 15.67
C TYR A 1088 -34.35 -31.47 15.86
N ALA A 1089 -33.94 -31.99 17.04
CA ALA A 1089 -32.62 -32.54 17.42
C ALA A 1089 -31.35 -31.75 17.05
#